data_AF-A0A6P0WYU4-F1
#
_entry.id   AF-A0A6P0WYU4-F1
#
_cell.length_a   1.000
_cell.length_b   1.000
_cell.length_c   1.000
_cell.angle_alpha   90.00
_cell.angle_beta   90.00
_cell.angle_gamma   90.00
#
_symmetry.space_group_name_H-M   'P 1'
#
loop_
_entity.id
_entity.type
_entity.pdbx_description
1 polymer ?
#
loop_
_entity_poly.entity_id
_entity_poly.type
_entity_poly.pdbx_seq_one_letter_code
_entity_poly.pdbx_strand_id
1 'polypeptide(L)'
;GIGTNSKLADAEAGDIVVNATGNITLRDGSLISNGVAANALGAGGDIDLSAKALALTSGSRITTVTQGAGKAGDIFLEASNVDISGFTADGLFSGILSLSETANSGAGGNIWINQAHPQGTIRLANRGFIAAVTNSSSDGGTIEVNGDHLVLASGGQILTLATDSGNAGDVRIRINETVTISGSSQDFISSPFDGLTVFNLDELAFNTAFNPNVEASGSGGIPYVAVQRTPGQIISGATVLGTAEEQYDYYSFTITEGNSRGIFDIDFGDGYTDNPGSLDTEIALFNQATGEILASNDDTNATNGAAGSIVRQDSYISFTFDAPGTYVIGVGEFDTVPNSLQGLEGDRVDPGDTYSLQVSLENQGTGIALPPNNLNPNHFNPNYGVNSGIFSVTEAAGNTGRVNINTGQLQMDASAEIAATTFGSGRSRDITIDARDNVGIINRATISNITRGSGNAGSIILKTEDVMLANRGFINISNFGQGDTGDIRINANNLSLFEGARLNNSTYLQGDAGKIIINARDSVVFDGEDSLGQDSNAFNLVAGPSAVGNSGGIEVNTRHFSVTNGAQLATSTYGAGNSGGITINASESVLLDGKASSGRLDGLLTRVRVIGRGNAGDINITTNSLTISNEARVSSQTEGQGNAGSVNITAQEIFLDDGLISSSAEPTAIGFGGQIGITTDSISLTNGSHILASTSGEGDAGDIRLRGNRLEVREGSQLSTSTDSDFDAGSITLDVTDSILLSGEETGLFANTAVGSGGNSGNIFIAKPRTVTIRDGAGIGVSSQGTGIGGSIQLQAGSLTLDNQAFLTAATAANQGGEILLLLEQPLLLRRNSQITATAGTAGAGGDGGNIEINAPFIVAIPTENSDITANAFEGNGGRITLTAKGIFGLEFREQLTPLSDITASSQFGFSGSVTITNPEVNPASGLIKLPEEVIDSTEQVIARCAAAEGNSFTLTGQGGIPEDPTAPIRGQTVWRDLQDFSVAEEQPQPVLPPSPPPVVENPPPEIVEATGWIVDAEGNVELVAQLPDGTVIHPVAQHPGCVNSTIDN
;
A
#
# COMPACT_ATOMS: atom_id res chain seq x y z
N GLY A 1 34.27 -32.38 27.67
CA GLY A 1 33.28 -31.90 28.67
C GLY A 1 33.74 -32.12 30.10
N ILE A 2 33.17 -31.36 31.05
CA ILE A 2 33.40 -31.46 32.49
C ILE A 2 32.21 -32.18 33.14
N GLY A 3 32.48 -33.26 33.88
CA GLY A 3 31.45 -34.06 34.56
C GLY A 3 30.87 -33.39 35.80
N THR A 4 29.71 -33.90 36.26
CA THR A 4 28.99 -33.39 37.43
C THR A 4 29.84 -33.38 38.70
N ASN A 5 29.63 -32.40 39.58
CA ASN A 5 30.31 -32.24 40.87
C ASN A 5 31.83 -32.01 40.81
N SER A 6 32.39 -31.67 39.64
CA SER A 6 33.76 -31.19 39.54
C SER A 6 33.88 -29.82 40.22
N LYS A 7 34.70 -29.73 41.28
CA LYS A 7 34.91 -28.48 42.08
C LYS A 7 36.24 -27.80 41.77
N LEU A 8 36.86 -28.10 40.64
CA LEU A 8 38.10 -27.48 40.21
C LEU A 8 37.78 -26.07 39.71
N ALA A 9 38.12 -25.05 40.51
CA ALA A 9 38.13 -23.68 40.02
C ALA A 9 39.11 -23.59 38.83
N ASP A 10 38.73 -22.86 37.78
CA ASP A 10 39.51 -22.66 36.55
C ASP A 10 39.75 -23.91 35.68
N ALA A 11 38.93 -24.97 35.83
CA ALA A 11 38.97 -26.09 34.90
C ALA A 11 38.47 -25.67 33.51
N GLU A 12 39.07 -26.22 32.46
CA GLU A 12 38.67 -26.01 31.06
C GLU A 12 38.41 -27.39 30.44
N ALA A 13 37.27 -27.57 29.78
CA ALA A 13 37.01 -28.81 29.07
C ALA A 13 37.94 -28.89 27.85
N GLY A 14 38.45 -30.08 27.52
CA GLY A 14 39.23 -30.25 26.29
C GLY A 14 38.36 -30.08 25.04
N ASP A 15 38.97 -29.56 23.98
CA ASP A 15 38.32 -29.27 22.70
C ASP A 15 38.07 -30.53 21.86
N ILE A 16 37.12 -30.44 20.92
CA ILE A 16 36.84 -31.46 19.92
C ILE A 16 37.26 -30.92 18.56
N VAL A 17 38.28 -31.53 17.95
CA VAL A 17 38.76 -31.16 16.62
C VAL A 17 38.49 -32.30 15.64
N VAL A 18 37.69 -32.05 14.61
CA VAL A 18 37.44 -32.98 13.49
C VAL A 18 37.92 -32.34 12.19
N ASN A 19 39.00 -32.89 11.63
CA ASN A 19 39.54 -32.48 10.34
C ASN A 19 39.30 -33.61 9.32
N ALA A 20 38.20 -33.50 8.57
CA ALA A 20 37.80 -34.47 7.57
C ALA A 20 38.26 -34.02 6.18
N THR A 21 39.02 -34.86 5.49
CA THR A 21 39.41 -34.61 4.08
C THR A 21 38.25 -34.79 3.09
N GLY A 22 37.09 -35.26 3.57
CA GLY A 22 35.88 -35.53 2.81
C GLY A 22 34.65 -34.89 3.45
N ASN A 23 33.48 -35.49 3.28
CA ASN A 23 32.24 -34.96 3.86
C ASN A 23 32.07 -35.44 5.31
N ILE A 24 31.50 -34.59 6.16
CA ILE A 24 30.92 -34.98 7.46
C ILE A 24 29.40 -35.10 7.26
N THR A 25 28.83 -36.23 7.69
CA THR A 25 27.38 -36.46 7.61
C THR A 25 26.91 -37.06 8.92
N LEU A 26 26.03 -36.34 9.61
CA LEU A 26 25.39 -36.73 10.85
C LEU A 26 23.91 -36.95 10.55
N ARG A 27 23.41 -38.16 10.86
CA ARG A 27 22.02 -38.59 10.63
C ARG A 27 21.47 -39.30 11.86
N ASP A 28 20.16 -39.50 11.89
CA ASP A 28 19.47 -40.36 12.84
C ASP A 28 19.77 -40.00 14.31
N GLY A 29 19.66 -38.71 14.65
CA GLY A 29 19.93 -38.21 16.00
C GLY A 29 21.41 -38.24 16.42
N SER A 30 22.35 -38.22 15.47
CA SER A 30 23.78 -38.18 15.78
C SER A 30 24.19 -36.87 16.47
N LEU A 31 25.13 -36.94 17.42
CA LEU A 31 25.55 -35.80 18.25
C LEU A 31 27.08 -35.65 18.33
N ILE A 32 27.58 -34.46 18.01
CA ILE A 32 28.91 -33.98 18.44
C ILE A 32 28.68 -32.97 19.56
N SER A 33 29.16 -33.24 20.78
CA SER A 33 28.89 -32.37 21.92
C SER A 33 30.08 -32.17 22.83
N ASN A 34 30.30 -30.93 23.23
CA ASN A 34 31.16 -30.56 24.34
C ASN A 34 30.31 -29.84 25.39
N GLY A 35 30.60 -30.02 26.68
CA GLY A 35 29.75 -29.40 27.69
C GLY A 35 30.24 -29.50 29.11
N VAL A 36 29.67 -28.65 29.95
CA VAL A 36 29.94 -28.58 31.40
C VAL A 36 28.67 -28.98 32.11
N ALA A 37 28.68 -30.11 32.80
CA ALA A 37 27.48 -30.65 33.44
C ALA A 37 27.04 -29.84 34.67
N ALA A 38 25.80 -30.04 35.11
CA ALA A 38 25.24 -29.36 36.26
C ALA A 38 26.12 -29.50 37.52
N ASN A 39 26.24 -28.42 38.30
CA ASN A 39 27.07 -28.31 39.52
C ASN A 39 28.59 -28.48 39.30
N ALA A 40 29.09 -28.45 38.07
CA ALA A 40 30.52 -28.35 37.79
C ALA A 40 31.00 -26.87 37.79
N LEU A 41 32.29 -26.66 38.08
CA LEU A 41 32.99 -25.40 37.90
C LEU A 41 33.98 -25.54 36.73
N GLY A 42 34.02 -24.55 35.83
CA GLY A 42 34.96 -24.51 34.70
C GLY A 42 34.32 -24.11 33.35
N ALA A 43 35.15 -23.71 32.40
CA ALA A 43 34.73 -23.34 31.04
C ALA A 43 34.51 -24.57 30.14
N GLY A 44 33.54 -24.46 29.23
CA GLY A 44 33.37 -25.42 28.14
C GLY A 44 34.51 -25.31 27.14
N GLY A 45 34.87 -26.44 26.53
CA GLY A 45 35.85 -26.49 25.45
C GLY A 45 35.18 -26.32 24.10
N ASP A 46 35.98 -25.99 23.10
CA ASP A 46 35.52 -25.61 21.78
C ASP A 46 35.26 -26.84 20.89
N ILE A 47 34.56 -26.61 19.77
CA ILE A 47 34.37 -27.61 18.71
C ILE A 47 34.83 -27.01 17.39
N ASP A 48 35.90 -27.56 16.82
CA ASP A 48 36.45 -27.18 15.53
C ASP A 48 36.18 -28.27 14.48
N LEU A 49 35.43 -27.94 13.44
CA LEU A 49 35.10 -28.86 12.34
C LEU A 49 35.60 -28.28 11.02
N SER A 50 36.39 -29.08 10.28
CA SER A 50 36.78 -28.79 8.90
C SER A 50 36.41 -29.95 8.00
N ALA A 51 35.70 -29.69 6.91
CA ALA A 51 35.23 -30.70 5.98
C ALA A 51 35.08 -30.16 4.54
N LYS A 52 34.97 -31.05 3.56
CA LYS A 52 34.52 -30.65 2.21
C LYS A 52 33.06 -30.20 2.22
N ALA A 53 32.19 -30.95 2.90
CA ALA A 53 30.78 -30.61 3.09
C ALA A 53 30.30 -31.13 4.45
N LEU A 54 29.35 -30.44 5.06
CA LEU A 54 28.64 -30.87 6.27
C LEU A 54 27.15 -31.08 5.95
N ALA A 55 26.61 -32.21 6.38
CA ALA A 55 25.17 -32.46 6.40
C ALA A 55 24.72 -32.88 7.82
N LEU A 56 23.75 -32.15 8.38
CA LEU A 56 23.05 -32.48 9.62
C LEU A 56 21.60 -32.79 9.28
N THR A 57 21.18 -34.05 9.41
CA THR A 57 19.80 -34.45 9.13
C THR A 57 19.17 -35.29 10.24
N SER A 58 17.84 -35.42 10.20
CA SER A 58 17.09 -36.33 11.07
C SER A 58 17.38 -36.14 12.57
N GLY A 59 17.31 -34.88 13.04
CA GLY A 59 17.53 -34.49 14.43
C GLY A 59 18.99 -34.44 14.89
N SER A 60 19.95 -34.51 13.97
CA SER A 60 21.37 -34.51 14.34
C SER A 60 21.89 -33.15 14.77
N ARG A 61 22.77 -33.09 15.77
CA ARG A 61 23.23 -31.82 16.36
C ARG A 61 24.75 -31.74 16.58
N ILE A 62 25.25 -30.50 16.54
CA ILE A 62 26.56 -30.10 17.05
C ILE A 62 26.33 -29.11 18.19
N THR A 63 26.80 -29.40 19.41
CA THR A 63 26.43 -28.59 20.57
C THR A 63 27.56 -28.28 21.55
N THR A 64 27.56 -27.05 22.07
CA THR A 64 28.31 -26.66 23.27
C THR A 64 27.32 -26.28 24.37
N VAL A 65 27.21 -27.08 25.44
CA VAL A 65 26.19 -26.88 26.50
C VAL A 65 26.83 -26.71 27.87
N THR A 66 26.56 -25.59 28.55
CA THR A 66 27.10 -25.28 29.87
C THR A 66 26.00 -25.16 30.93
N GLN A 67 25.91 -26.18 31.78
CA GLN A 67 24.96 -26.30 32.89
C GLN A 67 25.60 -25.99 34.27
N GLY A 68 26.94 -25.85 34.30
CA GLY A 68 27.72 -25.45 35.48
C GLY A 68 28.10 -23.97 35.48
N ALA A 69 28.98 -23.56 36.39
CA ALA A 69 29.52 -22.20 36.42
C ALA A 69 30.78 -22.09 35.54
N GLY A 70 30.70 -21.31 34.45
CA GLY A 70 31.77 -21.06 33.48
C GLY A 70 31.20 -20.67 32.11
N LYS A 71 32.04 -20.18 31.20
CA LYS A 71 31.60 -19.82 29.83
C LYS A 71 31.35 -21.08 29.01
N ALA A 72 30.40 -21.01 28.08
CA ALA A 72 30.25 -22.07 27.06
C ALA A 72 31.37 -21.98 26.02
N GLY A 73 31.74 -23.13 25.47
CA GLY A 73 32.74 -23.23 24.40
C GLY A 73 32.18 -22.75 23.07
N ASP A 74 33.08 -22.31 22.20
CA ASP A 74 32.78 -21.82 20.88
C ASP A 74 32.67 -22.97 19.85
N ILE A 75 31.97 -22.73 18.74
CA ILE A 75 31.84 -23.68 17.63
C ILE A 75 32.37 -23.02 16.36
N PHE A 76 33.36 -23.65 15.73
CA PHE A 76 33.93 -23.24 14.45
C PHE A 76 33.66 -24.32 13.40
N LEU A 77 33.03 -23.93 12.28
CA LEU A 77 32.79 -24.80 11.15
C LEU A 77 33.38 -24.20 9.87
N GLU A 78 34.24 -24.96 9.22
CA GLU A 78 34.76 -24.66 7.88
C GLU A 78 34.34 -25.76 6.90
N ALA A 79 33.46 -25.43 5.94
CA ALA A 79 33.00 -26.38 4.93
C ALA A 79 32.64 -25.71 3.61
N SER A 80 32.74 -26.40 2.48
CA SER A 80 32.30 -25.84 1.19
C SER A 80 30.78 -25.77 1.09
N ASN A 81 30.07 -26.79 1.57
CA ASN A 81 28.61 -26.80 1.61
C ASN A 81 28.16 -27.19 3.00
N VAL A 82 27.12 -26.53 3.50
CA VAL A 82 26.52 -26.82 4.81
C VAL A 82 25.03 -27.02 4.58
N ASP A 83 24.51 -28.19 4.89
CA ASP A 83 23.09 -28.50 4.83
C ASP A 83 22.59 -28.94 6.21
N ILE A 84 21.68 -28.17 6.80
CA ILE A 84 21.09 -28.44 8.11
C ILE A 84 19.59 -28.57 7.90
N SER A 85 19.04 -29.77 8.03
CA SER A 85 17.62 -29.95 7.76
C SER A 85 16.93 -31.10 8.49
N GLY A 86 15.67 -30.89 8.80
CA GLY A 86 14.78 -31.92 9.33
C GLY A 86 14.86 -32.08 10.83
N PHE A 87 13.90 -32.83 11.35
CA PHE A 87 13.72 -33.14 12.76
C PHE A 87 13.23 -34.59 12.89
N THR A 88 13.24 -35.13 14.10
CA THR A 88 12.69 -36.47 14.39
C THR A 88 11.26 -36.37 14.91
N ALA A 89 10.51 -37.48 14.85
CA ALA A 89 9.12 -37.53 15.31
C ALA A 89 8.92 -37.13 16.79
N ASP A 90 9.95 -37.28 17.64
CA ASP A 90 9.95 -36.83 19.04
C ASP A 90 10.33 -35.35 19.22
N GLY A 91 10.46 -34.59 18.13
CA GLY A 91 10.67 -33.14 18.14
C GLY A 91 12.12 -32.71 18.31
N LEU A 92 13.11 -33.57 18.02
CA LEU A 92 14.52 -33.17 17.99
C LEU A 92 14.88 -32.55 16.63
N PHE A 93 15.18 -31.27 16.62
CA PHE A 93 15.59 -30.53 15.41
C PHE A 93 17.06 -30.71 15.08
N SER A 94 17.39 -30.82 13.80
CA SER A 94 18.79 -30.80 13.34
C SER A 94 19.37 -29.40 13.46
N GLY A 95 20.57 -29.25 14.01
CA GLY A 95 21.16 -27.91 14.12
C GLY A 95 22.45 -27.79 14.91
N ILE A 96 22.94 -26.57 14.95
CA ILE A 96 24.13 -26.17 15.69
C ILE A 96 23.68 -25.30 16.87
N LEU A 97 24.11 -25.64 18.09
CA LEU A 97 23.64 -25.02 19.32
C LEU A 97 24.78 -24.69 20.27
N SER A 98 24.91 -23.43 20.66
CA SER A 98 25.66 -23.01 21.85
C SER A 98 24.67 -22.57 22.92
N LEU A 99 24.74 -23.15 24.11
CA LEU A 99 23.76 -22.95 25.17
C LEU A 99 24.41 -22.80 26.56
N SER A 100 24.04 -21.73 27.26
CA SER A 100 24.37 -21.48 28.68
C SER A 100 23.10 -21.61 29.53
N GLU A 101 22.97 -22.64 30.38
CA GLU A 101 21.67 -23.08 30.93
C GLU A 101 21.30 -22.58 32.33
N THR A 102 22.24 -22.08 33.13
CA THR A 102 21.93 -21.71 34.54
C THR A 102 22.17 -20.24 34.82
N ALA A 103 21.40 -19.65 35.74
CA ALA A 103 21.52 -18.23 36.14
C ALA A 103 22.95 -17.78 36.52
N ASN A 104 23.79 -18.73 36.98
CA ASN A 104 25.17 -18.52 37.41
C ASN A 104 26.23 -19.02 36.41
N SER A 105 25.80 -19.46 35.22
CA SER A 105 26.71 -19.78 34.12
C SER A 105 27.31 -18.51 33.51
N GLY A 106 28.47 -18.65 32.87
CA GLY A 106 29.16 -17.56 32.19
C GLY A 106 28.54 -17.24 30.83
N ALA A 107 29.21 -16.37 30.07
CA ALA A 107 28.77 -16.00 28.73
C ALA A 107 28.54 -17.21 27.80
N GLY A 108 27.54 -17.10 26.93
CA GLY A 108 27.30 -18.09 25.87
C GLY A 108 28.45 -18.13 24.86
N GLY A 109 28.68 -19.31 24.28
CA GLY A 109 29.71 -19.52 23.27
C GLY A 109 29.26 -19.01 21.90
N ASN A 110 30.20 -18.54 21.10
CA ASN A 110 29.99 -18.05 19.75
C ASN A 110 29.92 -19.20 18.74
N ILE A 111 29.31 -18.93 17.59
CA ILE A 111 29.24 -19.87 16.47
C ILE A 111 29.75 -19.16 15.21
N TRP A 112 30.80 -19.71 14.60
CA TRP A 112 31.36 -19.23 13.32
C TRP A 112 31.19 -20.30 12.25
N ILE A 113 30.44 -19.97 11.19
CA ILE A 113 30.27 -20.81 10.01
C ILE A 113 30.97 -20.12 8.84
N ASN A 114 32.06 -20.72 8.35
CA ASN A 114 32.86 -20.22 7.25
C ASN A 114 32.75 -21.16 6.05
N GLN A 115 32.20 -20.64 4.96
CA GLN A 115 32.12 -21.33 3.69
C GLN A 115 33.47 -21.20 2.97
N ALA A 116 34.19 -22.32 2.80
CA ALA A 116 35.61 -22.32 2.45
C ALA A 116 35.93 -22.16 0.94
N HIS A 117 34.94 -22.26 0.06
CA HIS A 117 35.14 -22.40 -1.39
C HIS A 117 34.18 -21.53 -2.22
N PRO A 118 34.65 -20.78 -3.24
CA PRO A 118 33.73 -20.02 -4.10
C PRO A 118 32.62 -20.90 -4.67
N GLN A 119 31.37 -20.41 -4.69
CA GLN A 119 30.14 -21.07 -5.17
C GLN A 119 29.51 -22.12 -4.25
N GLY A 120 29.87 -22.16 -2.95
CA GLY A 120 29.21 -23.05 -2.00
C GLY A 120 27.96 -22.46 -1.34
N THR A 121 27.07 -23.32 -0.85
CA THR A 121 25.81 -22.93 -0.24
C THR A 121 25.74 -23.34 1.23
N ILE A 122 25.26 -22.43 2.07
CA ILE A 122 24.80 -22.71 3.43
C ILE A 122 23.27 -22.75 3.39
N ARG A 123 22.68 -23.92 3.66
CA ARG A 123 21.24 -24.14 3.62
C ARG A 123 20.72 -24.61 4.96
N LEU A 124 19.71 -23.93 5.49
CA LEU A 124 18.89 -24.37 6.61
C LEU A 124 17.48 -24.59 6.10
N ALA A 125 16.93 -25.78 6.32
CA ALA A 125 15.58 -26.11 5.86
C ALA A 125 14.83 -27.02 6.83
N ASN A 126 13.50 -27.12 6.69
CA ASN A 126 12.66 -28.04 7.46
C ASN A 126 12.97 -27.96 8.97
N ARG A 127 12.91 -26.74 9.52
CA ARG A 127 13.25 -26.41 10.92
C ARG A 127 14.72 -26.66 11.33
N GLY A 128 15.63 -26.74 10.37
CA GLY A 128 17.07 -26.72 10.62
C GLY A 128 17.49 -25.37 11.22
N PHE A 129 18.36 -25.39 12.23
CA PHE A 129 18.70 -24.17 12.97
C PHE A 129 20.19 -23.99 13.29
N ILE A 130 20.58 -22.73 13.50
CA ILE A 130 21.82 -22.32 14.17
C ILE A 130 21.42 -21.39 15.31
N ALA A 131 21.76 -21.73 16.56
CA ALA A 131 21.34 -20.94 17.72
C ALA A 131 22.44 -20.75 18.78
N ALA A 132 22.54 -19.53 19.31
CA ALA A 132 23.36 -19.19 20.47
C ALA A 132 22.47 -18.61 21.57
N VAL A 133 22.41 -19.29 22.71
CA VAL A 133 21.36 -19.10 23.73
C VAL A 133 21.97 -18.94 25.12
N THR A 134 21.46 -17.99 25.89
CA THR A 134 21.79 -17.81 27.32
C THR A 134 20.52 -17.78 28.18
N ASN A 135 20.48 -18.62 29.20
CA ASN A 135 19.48 -18.61 30.27
C ASN A 135 20.10 -18.07 31.56
N SER A 136 21.04 -17.13 31.43
CA SER A 136 21.82 -16.59 32.54
C SER A 136 21.82 -15.07 32.58
N SER A 137 22.34 -14.52 33.67
CA SER A 137 22.65 -13.09 33.79
C SER A 137 23.84 -12.65 32.94
N SER A 138 24.55 -13.58 32.30
CA SER A 138 25.66 -13.31 31.37
C SER A 138 25.18 -13.20 29.92
N ASP A 139 25.92 -12.43 29.12
CA ASP A 139 25.62 -12.23 27.70
C ASP A 139 25.72 -13.53 26.87
N GLY A 140 24.84 -13.68 25.90
CA GLY A 140 24.83 -14.76 24.92
C GLY A 140 25.92 -14.61 23.86
N GLY A 141 26.21 -15.70 23.15
CA GLY A 141 27.23 -15.74 22.11
C GLY A 141 26.78 -15.12 20.79
N THR A 142 27.75 -14.67 20.00
CA THR A 142 27.54 -14.15 18.64
C THR A 142 27.45 -15.29 17.63
N ILE A 143 26.57 -15.15 16.64
CA ILE A 143 26.55 -16.02 15.45
C ILE A 143 27.12 -15.25 14.27
N GLU A 144 28.09 -15.83 13.58
CA GLU A 144 28.67 -15.28 12.36
C GLU A 144 28.66 -16.31 11.22
N VAL A 145 28.08 -15.93 10.09
CA VAL A 145 27.96 -16.78 8.89
C VAL A 145 28.60 -16.06 7.71
N ASN A 146 29.65 -16.66 7.15
CA ASN A 146 30.43 -16.11 6.04
C ASN A 146 30.39 -17.07 4.83
N GLY A 147 30.11 -16.56 3.61
CA GLY A 147 30.09 -17.38 2.38
C GLY A 147 29.57 -16.68 1.13
N ASP A 148 29.18 -17.43 0.10
CA ASP A 148 28.65 -16.88 -1.16
C ASP A 148 27.11 -16.90 -1.23
N HIS A 149 26.47 -17.99 -0.77
CA HIS A 149 25.02 -18.14 -0.76
C HIS A 149 24.49 -18.65 0.58
N LEU A 150 23.44 -18.02 1.10
CA LEU A 150 22.69 -18.45 2.29
C LEU A 150 21.22 -18.64 1.93
N VAL A 151 20.67 -19.82 2.25
CA VAL A 151 19.26 -20.17 2.01
C VAL A 151 18.61 -20.63 3.32
N LEU A 152 17.56 -19.92 3.74
CA LEU A 152 16.69 -20.29 4.85
C LEU A 152 15.30 -20.63 4.29
N ALA A 153 14.90 -21.89 4.36
CA ALA A 153 13.65 -22.38 3.77
C ALA A 153 12.81 -23.21 4.77
N SER A 154 11.50 -23.30 4.55
CA SER A 154 10.61 -24.23 5.28
C SER A 154 10.81 -24.21 6.82
N GLY A 155 10.89 -23.02 7.41
CA GLY A 155 11.09 -22.81 8.85
C GLY A 155 12.55 -22.88 9.31
N GLY A 156 13.54 -22.77 8.42
CA GLY A 156 14.95 -22.72 8.80
C GLY A 156 15.33 -21.42 9.51
N GLN A 157 16.06 -21.48 10.63
CA GLN A 157 16.29 -20.32 11.50
C GLN A 157 17.73 -20.10 11.96
N ILE A 158 18.13 -18.82 12.05
CA ILE A 158 19.33 -18.38 12.78
C ILE A 158 18.88 -17.54 13.98
N LEU A 159 19.25 -17.92 15.20
CA LEU A 159 18.67 -17.36 16.42
C LEU A 159 19.72 -17.03 17.50
N THR A 160 19.74 -15.78 17.97
CA THR A 160 20.32 -15.47 19.29
C THR A 160 19.21 -15.22 20.32
N LEU A 161 19.30 -15.85 21.48
CA LEU A 161 18.26 -15.78 22.51
C LEU A 161 18.85 -15.56 23.91
N ALA A 162 18.27 -14.62 24.65
CA ALA A 162 18.50 -14.49 26.09
C ALA A 162 17.19 -14.57 26.87
N THR A 163 17.04 -15.57 27.74
CA THR A 163 15.79 -15.79 28.50
C THR A 163 15.81 -15.18 29.91
N ASP A 164 16.97 -14.72 30.38
CA ASP A 164 17.16 -14.04 31.68
C ASP A 164 17.74 -12.61 31.45
N SER A 165 18.47 -12.07 32.44
CA SER A 165 18.93 -10.68 32.47
C SER A 165 20.16 -10.37 31.61
N GLY A 166 20.86 -11.38 31.07
CA GLY A 166 21.96 -11.19 30.13
C GLY A 166 21.49 -10.74 28.73
N ASN A 167 22.36 -10.09 27.96
CA ASN A 167 22.00 -9.66 26.59
C ASN A 167 22.05 -10.85 25.60
N ALA A 168 21.21 -10.85 24.57
CA ALA A 168 21.42 -11.75 23.43
C ALA A 168 22.65 -11.31 22.62
N GLY A 169 23.36 -12.26 22.02
CA GLY A 169 24.52 -11.96 21.19
C GLY A 169 24.12 -11.46 19.79
N ASP A 170 25.09 -10.90 19.06
CA ASP A 170 24.87 -10.40 17.70
C ASP A 170 24.66 -11.53 16.69
N VAL A 171 23.96 -11.23 15.60
CA VAL A 171 23.96 -12.04 14.37
C VAL A 171 24.66 -11.25 13.26
N ARG A 172 25.68 -11.84 12.65
CA ARG A 172 26.45 -11.25 11.54
C ARG A 172 26.46 -12.18 10.33
N ILE A 173 25.80 -11.74 9.26
CA ILE A 173 25.75 -12.45 7.99
C ILE A 173 26.62 -11.69 6.99
N ARG A 174 27.67 -12.33 6.46
CA ARG A 174 28.52 -11.77 5.38
C ARG A 174 28.53 -12.73 4.21
N ILE A 175 27.63 -12.46 3.28
CA ILE A 175 27.41 -13.27 2.11
C ILE A 175 27.83 -12.48 0.88
N ASN A 176 28.54 -13.06 -0.08
CA ASN A 176 29.03 -12.29 -1.22
C ASN A 176 27.96 -12.08 -2.30
N GLU A 177 27.11 -13.10 -2.53
CA GLU A 177 26.13 -13.10 -3.62
C GLU A 177 24.71 -12.95 -3.09
N THR A 178 24.10 -14.01 -2.53
CA THR A 178 22.65 -14.00 -2.23
C THR A 178 22.30 -14.53 -0.84
N VAL A 179 21.43 -13.80 -0.15
CA VAL A 179 20.68 -14.28 1.01
C VAL A 179 19.23 -14.46 0.60
N THR A 180 18.73 -15.69 0.66
CA THR A 180 17.33 -16.02 0.35
C THR A 180 16.64 -16.57 1.60
N ILE A 181 15.54 -15.96 2.00
CA ILE A 181 14.71 -16.41 3.12
C ILE A 181 13.30 -16.61 2.60
N SER A 182 12.75 -17.81 2.72
CA SER A 182 11.42 -18.12 2.19
C SER A 182 10.65 -19.14 3.03
N GLY A 183 9.35 -18.92 3.13
CA GLY A 183 8.39 -19.88 3.65
C GLY A 183 8.34 -19.98 5.17
N SER A 184 7.36 -20.76 5.63
CA SER A 184 7.23 -21.24 7.00
C SER A 184 7.24 -22.76 7.00
N SER A 185 7.43 -23.36 8.18
CA SER A 185 7.21 -24.79 8.36
C SER A 185 5.73 -25.13 8.17
N GLN A 186 5.46 -26.16 7.37
CA GLN A 186 4.10 -26.62 7.03
C GLN A 186 3.47 -27.52 8.10
N ASP A 187 4.20 -27.90 9.17
CA ASP A 187 3.74 -28.83 10.21
C ASP A 187 2.67 -28.24 11.18
N PHE A 188 2.01 -27.14 10.80
CA PHE A 188 0.97 -26.45 11.59
C PHE A 188 -0.32 -26.16 10.79
N ILE A 189 -0.47 -26.73 9.60
CA ILE A 189 -1.77 -26.79 8.92
C ILE A 189 -2.60 -27.84 9.68
N SER A 190 -3.86 -27.55 10.01
CA SER A 190 -4.78 -28.56 10.57
C SER A 190 -4.76 -29.80 9.68
N SER A 191 -4.86 -30.98 10.28
CA SER A 191 -4.86 -32.22 9.50
C SER A 191 -5.92 -32.08 8.40
N PRO A 192 -5.64 -32.43 7.13
CA PRO A 192 -6.69 -32.40 6.10
C PRO A 192 -7.85 -33.34 6.43
N PHE A 193 -7.66 -34.22 7.42
CA PHE A 193 -8.66 -35.12 7.95
C PHE A 193 -9.45 -34.53 9.14
N ASP A 194 -9.08 -33.35 9.64
CA ASP A 194 -9.83 -32.64 10.69
C ASP A 194 -11.21 -32.20 10.15
N GLY A 195 -12.28 -32.80 10.68
CA GLY A 195 -13.65 -32.53 10.24
C GLY A 195 -14.19 -33.49 9.16
N LEU A 196 -13.36 -34.43 8.66
CA LEU A 196 -13.80 -35.53 7.81
C LEU A 196 -14.20 -36.75 8.66
N THR A 197 -15.14 -37.55 8.15
CA THR A 197 -15.46 -38.85 8.76
C THR A 197 -14.35 -39.83 8.43
N VAL A 198 -13.54 -40.18 9.43
CA VAL A 198 -12.48 -41.18 9.29
C VAL A 198 -12.81 -42.38 10.17
N PHE A 199 -12.95 -43.55 9.56
CA PHE A 199 -13.30 -44.79 10.26
C PHE A 199 -12.06 -45.37 10.95
N ASN A 200 -12.11 -45.52 12.27
CA ASN A 200 -11.00 -46.10 13.02
C ASN A 200 -11.03 -47.64 12.95
N LEU A 201 -10.09 -48.23 12.22
CA LEU A 201 -9.96 -49.68 12.09
C LEU A 201 -9.57 -50.35 13.41
N ASP A 202 -8.90 -49.62 14.32
CA ASP A 202 -8.49 -50.15 15.63
C ASP A 202 -9.69 -50.34 16.58
N GLU A 203 -10.86 -49.76 16.28
CA GLU A 203 -12.07 -49.79 17.12
C GLU A 203 -13.08 -50.88 16.71
N LEU A 204 -12.87 -51.58 15.60
CA LEU A 204 -13.77 -52.64 15.14
C LEU A 204 -13.66 -53.89 16.03
N ALA A 205 -14.79 -54.34 16.59
CA ALA A 205 -14.83 -55.51 17.47
C ALA A 205 -14.61 -56.82 16.69
N PHE A 206 -13.59 -57.59 17.07
CA PHE A 206 -13.35 -58.94 16.53
C PHE A 206 -14.51 -59.88 16.90
N ASN A 207 -15.30 -60.33 15.93
CA ASN A 207 -16.38 -61.31 16.16
C ASN A 207 -15.85 -62.74 16.08
N THR A 208 -15.90 -63.47 17.20
CA THR A 208 -15.28 -64.80 17.36
C THR A 208 -16.27 -65.98 17.35
N ALA A 209 -17.53 -65.81 16.94
CA ALA A 209 -18.56 -66.86 17.02
C ALA A 209 -18.68 -67.73 15.73
N PHE A 210 -18.69 -69.06 15.90
CA PHE A 210 -18.92 -70.04 14.83
C PHE A 210 -20.43 -70.20 14.53
N ASN A 211 -20.87 -70.06 13.27
CA ASN A 211 -22.28 -70.26 12.86
C ASN A 211 -22.48 -71.64 12.19
N PRO A 212 -23.37 -72.52 12.72
CA PRO A 212 -23.51 -73.91 12.28
C PRO A 212 -24.49 -74.19 11.11
N ASN A 213 -25.03 -73.20 10.39
CA ASN A 213 -26.11 -73.43 9.41
C ASN A 213 -25.76 -73.10 7.94
N VAL A 214 -24.70 -73.70 7.40
CA VAL A 214 -24.29 -73.53 5.99
C VAL A 214 -25.20 -74.26 4.98
N GLU A 215 -26.03 -75.24 5.39
CA GLU A 215 -26.86 -76.01 4.45
C GLU A 215 -28.30 -75.50 4.25
N ALA A 216 -28.74 -74.40 4.88
CA ALA A 216 -30.15 -73.97 4.85
C ALA A 216 -30.48 -72.75 3.96
N SER A 217 -29.51 -72.12 3.28
CA SER A 217 -29.69 -70.73 2.79
C SER A 217 -29.98 -70.54 1.29
N GLY A 218 -30.05 -71.58 0.47
CA GLY A 218 -30.52 -71.46 -0.93
C GLY A 218 -29.71 -70.54 -1.86
N SER A 219 -30.09 -70.49 -3.14
CA SER A 219 -29.43 -69.67 -4.16
C SER A 219 -29.89 -68.20 -4.05
N GLY A 220 -29.03 -67.34 -3.50
CA GLY A 220 -29.24 -65.88 -3.50
C GLY A 220 -28.94 -65.12 -2.20
N GLY A 221 -28.19 -65.67 -1.23
CA GLY A 221 -27.80 -64.93 -0.04
C GLY A 221 -26.43 -65.35 0.48
N ILE A 222 -25.48 -64.40 0.50
CA ILE A 222 -24.08 -64.56 0.91
C ILE A 222 -24.04 -64.76 2.45
N PRO A 223 -23.16 -65.63 3.00
CA PRO A 223 -21.92 -65.11 3.60
C PRO A 223 -20.73 -66.11 3.62
N TYR A 224 -19.50 -65.65 3.38
CA TYR A 224 -18.32 -66.24 4.04
C TYR A 224 -17.17 -65.25 4.24
N VAL A 225 -16.92 -64.97 5.53
CA VAL A 225 -15.66 -64.53 6.13
C VAL A 225 -15.00 -65.80 6.70
N ALA A 226 -13.69 -65.99 6.50
CA ALA A 226 -12.94 -67.02 7.21
C ALA A 226 -11.60 -66.48 7.75
N VAL A 227 -11.50 -66.40 9.07
CA VAL A 227 -10.23 -66.27 9.81
C VAL A 227 -10.05 -67.53 10.68
N GLN A 228 -8.90 -68.20 10.56
CA GLN A 228 -8.39 -69.14 11.57
C GLN A 228 -6.89 -68.95 11.78
N ARG A 229 -6.45 -69.03 13.05
CA ARG A 229 -5.02 -69.03 13.45
C ARG A 229 -4.72 -69.91 14.65
N THR A 230 -3.44 -70.26 14.76
CA THR A 230 -2.73 -70.78 15.95
C THR A 230 -1.51 -69.91 16.33
N PRO A 231 -0.92 -70.07 17.53
CA PRO A 231 -0.34 -68.99 18.37
C PRO A 231 1.05 -68.38 18.04
N GLY A 232 1.48 -68.30 16.78
CA GLY A 232 2.74 -67.61 16.47
C GLY A 232 2.90 -67.31 14.99
N GLN A 233 2.40 -66.15 14.53
CA GLN A 233 2.65 -65.55 13.21
C GLN A 233 1.78 -64.28 13.06
N ILE A 234 2.38 -63.13 12.71
CA ILE A 234 2.02 -62.14 11.68
C ILE A 234 0.57 -62.11 11.13
N ILE A 235 -0.01 -60.91 10.92
CA ILE A 235 -1.12 -60.55 9.98
C ILE A 235 -2.54 -60.44 10.61
N SER A 236 -2.95 -59.24 11.03
CA SER A 236 -4.38 -58.95 11.20
C SER A 236 -4.95 -58.60 9.84
N GLY A 237 -5.35 -59.61 9.05
CA GLY A 237 -6.17 -59.49 7.83
C GLY A 237 -7.58 -59.04 8.20
N ALA A 238 -7.80 -57.74 8.37
CA ALA A 238 -9.12 -57.17 8.59
C ALA A 238 -9.76 -56.87 7.24
N THR A 239 -10.93 -57.44 6.96
CA THR A 239 -11.74 -57.09 5.78
C THR A 239 -12.81 -56.10 6.20
N VAL A 240 -12.82 -54.93 5.58
CA VAL A 240 -13.81 -53.87 5.79
C VAL A 240 -14.67 -53.77 4.55
N LEU A 241 -15.99 -53.76 4.73
CA LEU A 241 -16.93 -53.49 3.65
C LEU A 241 -17.09 -51.97 3.55
N GLY A 242 -16.60 -51.38 2.47
CA GLY A 242 -16.88 -50.00 2.10
C GLY A 242 -18.19 -49.90 1.33
N THR A 243 -18.91 -48.79 1.50
CA THR A 243 -20.21 -48.54 0.85
C THR A 243 -20.29 -47.19 0.15
N ALA A 244 -19.21 -46.39 0.17
CA ALA A 244 -19.08 -45.11 -0.53
C ALA A 244 -20.33 -44.20 -0.43
N GLU A 245 -20.77 -43.88 0.79
CA GLU A 245 -21.92 -42.99 1.02
C GLU A 245 -21.55 -41.54 0.65
N GLU A 246 -21.74 -41.15 -0.62
CA GLU A 246 -21.60 -39.79 -1.21
C GLU A 246 -20.20 -39.11 -1.11
N GLN A 247 -19.17 -39.74 -0.50
CA GLN A 247 -17.80 -39.22 -0.30
C GLN A 247 -16.71 -40.30 -0.48
N TYR A 248 -15.43 -39.90 -0.49
CA TYR A 248 -14.30 -40.82 -0.35
C TYR A 248 -14.34 -41.51 1.01
N ASP A 249 -14.03 -42.81 1.03
CA ASP A 249 -13.92 -43.56 2.27
C ASP A 249 -12.49 -43.42 2.83
N TYR A 250 -12.39 -42.94 4.07
CA TYR A 250 -11.13 -42.81 4.80
C TYR A 250 -11.08 -43.73 6.00
N TYR A 251 -10.03 -44.54 6.09
CA TYR A 251 -9.80 -45.50 7.17
C TYR A 251 -8.52 -45.17 7.93
N SER A 252 -8.60 -44.96 9.24
CA SER A 252 -7.43 -44.76 10.10
C SER A 252 -7.00 -46.04 10.80
N PHE A 253 -5.70 -46.21 11.00
CA PHE A 253 -5.12 -47.32 11.77
C PHE A 253 -3.81 -46.88 12.43
N THR A 254 -3.48 -47.53 13.55
CA THR A 254 -2.28 -47.20 14.32
C THR A 254 -1.16 -48.21 14.10
N ILE A 255 0.02 -47.72 13.75
CA ILE A 255 1.27 -48.48 13.82
C ILE A 255 1.91 -48.24 15.19
N THR A 256 2.09 -49.31 15.95
CA THR A 256 2.59 -49.24 17.33
C THR A 256 4.10 -49.42 17.44
N GLU A 257 4.74 -49.97 16.42
CA GLU A 257 6.19 -50.18 16.35
C GLU A 257 6.73 -49.79 14.97
N GLY A 258 7.84 -49.05 14.91
CA GLY A 258 8.53 -48.73 13.66
C GLY A 258 9.13 -49.98 12.99
N ASN A 259 9.44 -49.86 11.70
CA ASN A 259 9.81 -50.97 10.81
C ASN A 259 8.69 -52.01 10.62
N SER A 260 7.43 -51.58 10.73
CA SER A 260 6.25 -52.42 10.46
C SER A 260 5.88 -52.37 8.99
N ARG A 261 5.45 -53.47 8.38
CA ARG A 261 4.95 -53.51 7.00
C ARG A 261 3.43 -53.54 6.99
N GLY A 262 2.80 -52.61 6.30
CA GLY A 262 1.38 -52.65 5.95
C GLY A 262 1.18 -53.18 4.54
N ILE A 263 0.10 -53.93 4.36
CA ILE A 263 -0.39 -54.40 3.08
C ILE A 263 -1.87 -54.04 3.04
N PHE A 264 -2.30 -53.36 1.98
CA PHE A 264 -3.66 -52.88 1.76
C PHE A 264 -4.09 -53.32 0.37
N ASP A 265 -5.26 -53.93 0.27
CA ASP A 265 -5.69 -54.68 -0.90
C ASP A 265 -7.21 -54.56 -1.05
N ILE A 266 -7.69 -54.14 -2.23
CA ILE A 266 -9.13 -54.02 -2.51
C ILE A 266 -9.61 -55.25 -3.28
N ASP A 267 -10.63 -55.92 -2.77
CA ASP A 267 -11.26 -57.09 -3.40
C ASP A 267 -12.78 -56.93 -3.60
N PHE A 268 -13.34 -57.75 -4.49
CA PHE A 268 -14.79 -58.00 -4.63
C PHE A 268 -15.67 -56.75 -4.84
N GLY A 269 -15.23 -55.79 -5.65
CA GLY A 269 -16.04 -54.61 -5.99
C GLY A 269 -17.23 -54.91 -6.91
N ASP A 270 -18.45 -54.48 -6.59
CA ASP A 270 -19.62 -54.55 -7.49
C ASP A 270 -19.85 -53.22 -8.21
N GLY A 271 -19.15 -53.01 -9.34
CA GLY A 271 -19.36 -51.83 -10.18
C GLY A 271 -20.68 -51.87 -10.97
N TYR A 272 -20.79 -51.00 -11.99
CA TYR A 272 -21.99 -50.65 -12.81
C TYR A 272 -22.92 -51.76 -13.35
N THR A 273 -22.58 -53.04 -13.19
CA THR A 273 -23.39 -54.20 -13.59
C THR A 273 -23.13 -55.32 -12.59
N ASP A 274 -24.13 -56.16 -12.22
CA ASP A 274 -24.10 -57.29 -11.28
C ASP A 274 -22.97 -58.36 -11.47
N ASN A 275 -21.73 -57.92 -11.64
CA ASN A 275 -20.54 -58.65 -12.06
C ASN A 275 -19.44 -58.32 -11.05
N PRO A 276 -19.17 -59.22 -10.09
CA PRO A 276 -18.15 -59.01 -9.07
C PRO A 276 -16.79 -58.70 -9.71
N GLY A 277 -16.01 -57.81 -9.11
CA GLY A 277 -14.67 -57.39 -9.56
C GLY A 277 -14.66 -56.41 -10.73
N SER A 278 -15.69 -55.58 -10.88
CA SER A 278 -15.79 -54.59 -11.98
C SER A 278 -15.59 -53.14 -11.54
N LEU A 279 -15.48 -52.88 -10.23
CA LEU A 279 -15.15 -51.56 -9.70
C LEU A 279 -13.64 -51.34 -9.80
N ASP A 280 -13.25 -50.28 -10.49
CA ASP A 280 -11.85 -49.87 -10.69
C ASP A 280 -11.51 -48.80 -9.64
N THR A 281 -10.55 -49.07 -8.75
CA THR A 281 -10.31 -48.25 -7.55
C THR A 281 -8.89 -47.71 -7.51
N GLU A 282 -8.69 -46.56 -6.86
CA GLU A 282 -7.38 -46.10 -6.42
C GLU A 282 -7.32 -46.04 -4.89
N ILE A 283 -6.26 -46.63 -4.32
CA ILE A 283 -5.94 -46.47 -2.89
C ILE A 283 -4.74 -45.57 -2.69
N ALA A 284 -4.84 -44.71 -1.68
CA ALA A 284 -3.72 -43.88 -1.24
C ALA A 284 -3.53 -43.96 0.28
N LEU A 285 -2.28 -44.00 0.71
CA LEU A 285 -1.85 -44.08 2.09
C LEU A 285 -1.26 -42.74 2.52
N PHE A 286 -1.75 -42.19 3.63
CA PHE A 286 -1.39 -40.88 4.16
C PHE A 286 -0.86 -40.96 5.59
N ASN A 287 0.01 -40.03 5.95
CA ASN A 287 0.26 -39.68 7.35
C ASN A 287 -0.89 -38.82 7.86
N GLN A 288 -1.59 -39.25 8.92
CA GLN A 288 -2.77 -38.55 9.41
C GLN A 288 -2.48 -37.13 9.91
N ALA A 289 -1.32 -36.94 10.55
CA ALA A 289 -0.98 -35.66 11.18
C ALA A 289 -0.56 -34.60 10.15
N THR A 290 0.10 -35.01 9.07
CA THR A 290 0.70 -34.09 8.10
C THR A 290 -0.03 -34.03 6.77
N GLY A 291 -0.89 -35.01 6.45
CA GLY A 291 -1.52 -35.13 5.13
C GLY A 291 -0.56 -35.57 4.03
N GLU A 292 0.68 -35.95 4.37
CA GLU A 292 1.70 -36.43 3.44
C GLU A 292 1.29 -37.77 2.84
N ILE A 293 1.43 -37.90 1.52
CA ILE A 293 1.17 -39.13 0.78
C ILE A 293 2.40 -40.04 0.87
N LEU A 294 2.20 -41.25 1.39
CA LEU A 294 3.25 -42.25 1.60
C LEU A 294 3.31 -43.27 0.47
N ALA A 295 2.17 -43.62 -0.12
CA ALA A 295 2.04 -44.48 -1.29
C ALA A 295 0.66 -44.30 -1.92
N SER A 296 0.54 -44.48 -3.23
CA SER A 296 -0.75 -44.72 -3.90
C SER A 296 -0.58 -45.76 -4.99
N ASN A 297 -1.66 -46.45 -5.33
CA ASN A 297 -1.69 -47.40 -6.44
C ASN A 297 -3.14 -47.58 -6.91
N ASP A 298 -3.34 -47.62 -8.22
CA ASP A 298 -4.60 -47.86 -8.90
C ASP A 298 -4.71 -49.32 -9.39
N ASP A 299 -3.68 -49.82 -10.10
CA ASP A 299 -3.66 -51.14 -10.71
C ASP A 299 -2.62 -52.08 -10.09
N THR A 300 -2.97 -53.35 -9.90
CA THR A 300 -1.98 -54.40 -9.58
C THR A 300 -2.19 -55.69 -10.38
N ASN A 301 -1.16 -56.54 -10.35
CA ASN A 301 -1.27 -57.88 -10.93
C ASN A 301 -2.19 -58.75 -10.06
N ALA A 302 -3.19 -59.41 -10.65
CA ALA A 302 -4.16 -60.33 -10.01
C ALA A 302 -3.56 -61.49 -9.17
N THR A 303 -2.22 -61.59 -9.07
CA THR A 303 -1.50 -62.53 -8.21
C THR A 303 -0.94 -61.91 -6.93
N ASN A 304 -1.02 -60.59 -6.76
CA ASN A 304 -0.62 -59.86 -5.56
C ASN A 304 -1.86 -59.67 -4.69
N GLY A 305 -1.80 -60.05 -3.40
CA GLY A 305 -2.96 -59.95 -2.50
C GLY A 305 -3.45 -61.29 -1.94
N ALA A 306 -4.52 -61.25 -1.14
CA ALA A 306 -5.24 -62.48 -0.76
C ALA A 306 -6.12 -62.98 -1.92
N ALA A 307 -6.63 -64.21 -1.87
CA ALA A 307 -7.46 -64.72 -2.97
C ALA A 307 -8.80 -63.96 -3.05
N GLY A 308 -9.00 -63.18 -4.11
CA GLY A 308 -10.21 -62.39 -4.35
C GLY A 308 -10.18 -61.62 -5.68
N SER A 309 -8.99 -61.15 -6.09
CA SER A 309 -8.77 -60.52 -7.39
C SER A 309 -9.13 -61.40 -8.59
N ILE A 310 -10.00 -60.89 -9.45
CA ILE A 310 -10.44 -61.57 -10.68
C ILE A 310 -10.12 -60.78 -11.95
N VAL A 311 -9.59 -59.55 -11.82
CA VAL A 311 -9.15 -58.67 -12.92
C VAL A 311 -7.81 -57.98 -12.60
N ARG A 312 -7.27 -57.18 -13.53
CA ARG A 312 -6.01 -56.41 -13.34
C ARG A 312 -6.22 -54.99 -12.80
N GLN A 313 -7.46 -54.67 -12.43
CA GLN A 313 -7.95 -53.34 -12.06
C GLN A 313 -8.11 -53.17 -10.54
N ASP A 314 -7.46 -54.06 -9.78
CA ASP A 314 -7.55 -54.07 -8.33
C ASP A 314 -6.39 -53.27 -7.73
N SER A 315 -6.71 -52.43 -6.76
CA SER A 315 -5.78 -51.57 -6.03
C SER A 315 -5.02 -52.32 -4.94
N TYR A 316 -3.69 -52.12 -4.86
CA TYR A 316 -2.82 -52.77 -3.88
C TYR A 316 -1.62 -51.90 -3.45
N ILE A 317 -1.39 -51.78 -2.13
CA ILE A 317 -0.21 -51.13 -1.55
C ILE A 317 0.49 -52.09 -0.60
N SER A 318 1.82 -52.19 -0.72
CA SER A 318 2.69 -52.72 0.34
C SER A 318 3.71 -51.66 0.74
N PHE A 319 3.65 -51.22 2.00
CA PHE A 319 4.45 -50.11 2.51
C PHE A 319 5.13 -50.47 3.83
N THR A 320 6.36 -50.00 4.04
CA THR A 320 7.08 -50.19 5.32
C THR A 320 7.10 -48.87 6.09
N PHE A 321 6.53 -48.88 7.29
CA PHE A 321 6.43 -47.75 8.19
C PHE A 321 7.66 -47.70 9.10
N ASP A 322 8.46 -46.65 8.97
CA ASP A 322 9.70 -46.50 9.74
C ASP A 322 9.48 -45.99 11.18
N ALA A 323 8.29 -45.46 11.49
CA ALA A 323 7.94 -44.89 12.79
C ALA A 323 6.52 -45.26 13.26
N PRO A 324 6.29 -45.38 14.57
CA PRO A 324 4.94 -45.52 15.13
C PRO A 324 4.14 -44.23 14.91
N GLY A 325 2.82 -44.36 14.72
CA GLY A 325 1.93 -43.24 14.42
C GLY A 325 0.57 -43.72 13.91
N THR A 326 -0.34 -42.79 13.67
CA THR A 326 -1.64 -43.08 13.04
C THR A 326 -1.61 -42.63 11.58
N TYR A 327 -2.10 -43.51 10.72
CA TYR A 327 -2.06 -43.37 9.27
C TYR A 327 -3.47 -43.52 8.71
N VAL A 328 -3.72 -42.95 7.52
CA VAL A 328 -5.03 -42.98 6.86
C VAL A 328 -4.92 -43.63 5.49
N ILE A 329 -5.86 -44.51 5.15
CA ILE A 329 -6.07 -45.04 3.80
C ILE A 329 -7.26 -44.28 3.22
N GLY A 330 -7.08 -43.63 2.08
CA GLY A 330 -8.18 -43.14 1.25
C GLY A 330 -8.46 -44.13 0.13
N VAL A 331 -9.75 -44.33 -0.18
CA VAL A 331 -10.21 -45.14 -1.32
C VAL A 331 -11.07 -44.27 -2.24
N GLY A 332 -10.70 -44.23 -3.53
CA GLY A 332 -11.40 -43.53 -4.61
C GLY A 332 -11.60 -44.43 -5.84
N GLU A 333 -12.21 -43.88 -6.90
CA GLU A 333 -12.37 -44.56 -8.20
C GLU A 333 -11.14 -44.31 -9.10
N PHE A 334 -10.96 -45.10 -10.15
CA PHE A 334 -9.99 -44.84 -11.23
C PHE A 334 -10.07 -43.38 -11.72
N ASP A 335 -8.91 -42.72 -11.92
CA ASP A 335 -8.70 -41.26 -12.12
C ASP A 335 -8.78 -40.36 -10.86
N THR A 336 -8.90 -40.93 -9.66
CA THR A 336 -8.64 -40.18 -8.41
C THR A 336 -7.16 -39.77 -8.35
N VAL A 337 -6.83 -38.60 -7.80
CA VAL A 337 -5.44 -38.22 -7.51
C VAL A 337 -5.27 -37.86 -6.04
N PRO A 338 -4.26 -38.41 -5.34
CA PRO A 338 -3.97 -37.99 -3.98
C PRO A 338 -3.25 -36.64 -3.97
N ASN A 339 -3.75 -35.69 -3.18
CA ASN A 339 -3.15 -34.37 -2.97
C ASN A 339 -2.65 -34.22 -1.52
N SER A 340 -1.36 -33.92 -1.38
CA SER A 340 -0.77 -33.59 -0.09
C SER A 340 -1.46 -32.33 0.44
N LEU A 341 -2.05 -32.42 1.64
CA LEU A 341 -2.81 -31.35 2.32
C LEU A 341 -4.29 -31.16 1.90
N GLN A 342 -4.83 -31.89 0.92
CA GLN A 342 -6.27 -31.86 0.57
C GLN A 342 -6.96 -33.23 0.55
N GLY A 343 -6.23 -34.33 0.71
CA GLY A 343 -6.79 -35.68 0.70
C GLY A 343 -6.89 -36.25 -0.72
N LEU A 344 -7.94 -36.99 -1.04
CA LEU A 344 -8.26 -37.44 -2.39
C LEU A 344 -9.07 -36.37 -3.16
N GLU A 345 -8.69 -36.13 -4.41
CA GLU A 345 -9.39 -35.25 -5.37
C GLU A 345 -9.66 -36.01 -6.68
N GLY A 346 -10.78 -35.74 -7.36
CA GLY A 346 -11.14 -36.43 -8.62
C GLY A 346 -12.46 -37.20 -8.54
N ASP A 347 -12.52 -38.36 -9.19
CA ASP A 347 -13.70 -39.23 -9.22
C ASP A 347 -13.86 -39.98 -7.89
N ARG A 348 -15.09 -40.41 -7.57
CA ARG A 348 -15.43 -41.07 -6.31
C ARG A 348 -16.16 -42.37 -6.64
N VAL A 349 -16.01 -43.38 -5.79
CA VAL A 349 -16.81 -44.61 -5.90
C VAL A 349 -18.30 -44.27 -5.89
N ASP A 350 -19.05 -44.80 -6.86
CA ASP A 350 -20.46 -44.46 -7.08
C ASP A 350 -21.35 -44.88 -5.89
N PRO A 351 -22.33 -44.04 -5.46
CA PRO A 351 -23.20 -44.38 -4.35
C PRO A 351 -24.04 -45.64 -4.59
N GLY A 352 -23.77 -46.69 -3.81
CA GLY A 352 -24.45 -47.99 -3.90
C GLY A 352 -23.52 -49.14 -4.29
N ASP A 353 -22.33 -48.83 -4.80
CA ASP A 353 -21.26 -49.80 -5.02
C ASP A 353 -20.60 -50.15 -3.68
N THR A 354 -20.12 -51.38 -3.59
CA THR A 354 -19.47 -51.94 -2.41
C THR A 354 -18.14 -52.57 -2.77
N TYR A 355 -17.19 -52.53 -1.84
CA TYR A 355 -15.89 -53.17 -2.01
C TYR A 355 -15.39 -53.72 -0.67
N SER A 356 -14.43 -54.63 -0.73
CA SER A 356 -13.79 -55.23 0.44
C SER A 356 -12.35 -54.73 0.56
N LEU A 357 -12.07 -53.85 1.52
CA LEU A 357 -10.69 -53.47 1.87
C LEU A 357 -10.10 -54.51 2.82
N GLN A 358 -9.07 -55.22 2.37
CA GLN A 358 -8.24 -56.06 3.20
C GLN A 358 -7.01 -55.29 3.70
N VAL A 359 -6.84 -55.27 5.02
CA VAL A 359 -5.69 -54.66 5.69
C VAL A 359 -4.87 -55.73 6.37
N SER A 360 -3.56 -55.73 6.20
CA SER A 360 -2.62 -56.64 6.87
C SER A 360 -1.43 -55.87 7.43
N LEU A 361 -1.29 -55.85 8.75
CA LEU A 361 -0.15 -55.24 9.43
C LEU A 361 0.81 -56.32 9.96
N GLU A 362 2.09 -56.17 9.61
CA GLU A 362 3.18 -57.06 9.98
C GLU A 362 4.26 -56.30 10.75
N ASN A 363 4.42 -56.58 12.04
CA ASN A 363 5.55 -56.06 12.80
C ASN A 363 6.82 -56.88 12.50
N GLN A 364 7.88 -56.26 11.99
CA GLN A 364 9.13 -56.95 11.67
C GLN A 364 10.14 -57.02 12.84
N GLY A 365 9.91 -56.35 13.98
CA GLY A 365 10.82 -56.29 15.15
C GLY A 365 12.21 -55.67 14.84
N THR A 366 13.04 -55.18 15.77
CA THR A 366 13.01 -55.06 17.23
C THR A 366 13.78 -53.79 17.66
N GLY A 367 13.34 -53.14 18.73
CA GLY A 367 14.20 -52.74 19.87
C GLY A 367 15.02 -51.46 19.79
N ILE A 368 14.67 -50.47 20.61
CA ILE A 368 15.42 -49.97 21.80
C ILE A 368 14.65 -48.75 22.32
N ALA A 369 14.21 -48.79 23.58
CA ALA A 369 13.85 -47.57 24.30
C ALA A 369 15.14 -46.82 24.65
N LEU A 370 15.29 -45.57 24.18
CA LEU A 370 16.43 -44.74 24.52
C LEU A 370 16.29 -44.14 25.94
N PRO A 371 17.41 -43.90 26.65
CA PRO A 371 17.43 -43.29 27.99
C PRO A 371 17.02 -41.80 27.93
N PRO A 372 16.87 -41.11 29.08
CA PRO A 372 16.61 -39.67 29.13
C PRO A 372 17.49 -38.88 28.14
N ASN A 373 16.85 -37.97 27.38
CA ASN A 373 17.36 -37.43 26.13
C ASN A 373 18.58 -36.49 26.32
N ASN A 374 19.79 -37.05 26.25
CA ASN A 374 21.04 -36.27 26.18
C ASN A 374 21.20 -35.48 24.85
N LEU A 375 20.34 -35.70 23.84
CA LEU A 375 20.35 -35.02 22.54
C LEU A 375 19.59 -33.67 22.60
N ASN A 376 18.66 -33.52 23.55
CA ASN A 376 17.95 -32.27 23.81
C ASN A 376 17.91 -31.94 25.32
N PRO A 377 19.05 -31.56 25.93
CA PRO A 377 19.05 -31.16 27.33
C PRO A 377 17.99 -30.06 27.57
N ASN A 378 17.12 -30.27 28.57
CA ASN A 378 15.97 -29.44 28.93
C ASN A 378 14.93 -29.15 27.82
N HIS A 379 14.88 -29.96 26.76
CA HIS A 379 13.87 -29.87 25.70
C HIS A 379 13.90 -28.51 24.96
N PHE A 380 15.11 -28.00 24.69
CA PHE A 380 15.29 -26.77 23.92
C PHE A 380 14.59 -26.87 22.55
N ASN A 381 13.64 -25.96 22.34
CA ASN A 381 12.99 -25.74 21.05
C ASN A 381 13.61 -24.50 20.40
N PRO A 382 14.42 -24.68 19.34
CA PRO A 382 15.08 -23.58 18.64
C PRO A 382 14.13 -22.76 17.76
N ASN A 383 12.93 -23.25 17.45
CA ASN A 383 12.04 -22.59 16.51
C ASN A 383 11.27 -21.47 17.20
N TYR A 384 11.74 -20.24 16.99
CA TYR A 384 10.99 -19.04 17.31
C TYR A 384 9.90 -18.86 16.24
N GLY A 385 8.70 -19.37 16.53
CA GLY A 385 7.60 -19.38 15.57
C GLY A 385 7.79 -20.40 14.44
N VAL A 386 7.06 -20.19 13.34
CA VAL A 386 7.02 -21.12 12.20
C VAL A 386 7.79 -20.63 10.97
N ASN A 387 8.14 -19.35 10.92
CA ASN A 387 8.73 -18.71 9.74
C ASN A 387 10.22 -19.04 9.60
N SER A 388 10.70 -19.14 8.36
CA SER A 388 12.13 -19.07 8.07
C SER A 388 12.65 -17.67 8.42
N GLY A 389 13.82 -17.57 9.05
CA GLY A 389 14.28 -16.25 9.44
C GLY A 389 15.56 -16.12 10.25
N ILE A 390 15.90 -14.86 10.51
CA ILE A 390 17.03 -14.44 11.34
C ILE A 390 16.50 -13.65 12.52
N PHE A 391 16.81 -14.11 13.73
CA PHE A 391 16.18 -13.64 14.95
C PHE A 391 17.21 -13.27 16.01
N SER A 392 16.98 -12.16 16.70
CA SER A 392 17.61 -11.85 17.99
C SER A 392 16.54 -11.52 19.02
N VAL A 393 16.49 -12.27 20.11
CA VAL A 393 15.35 -12.25 21.03
C VAL A 393 15.81 -12.15 22.49
N THR A 394 15.13 -11.33 23.28
CA THR A 394 15.24 -11.37 24.75
C THR A 394 13.90 -11.48 25.44
N GLU A 395 13.75 -12.44 26.36
CA GLU A 395 12.48 -12.67 27.08
C GLU A 395 12.37 -11.88 28.39
N ALA A 396 13.51 -11.53 29.00
CA ALA A 396 13.58 -10.81 30.27
C ALA A 396 14.32 -9.46 30.13
N ALA A 397 15.17 -9.08 31.09
CA ALA A 397 15.72 -7.72 31.20
C ALA A 397 16.87 -7.42 30.21
N GLY A 398 17.39 -8.42 29.51
CA GLY A 398 18.50 -8.27 28.55
C GLY A 398 18.13 -7.51 27.28
N ASN A 399 19.12 -6.87 26.65
CA ASN A 399 18.97 -6.29 25.31
C ASN A 399 19.10 -7.36 24.23
N THR A 400 18.45 -7.18 23.07
CA THR A 400 18.78 -8.02 21.91
C THR A 400 20.21 -7.77 21.43
N GLY A 401 20.73 -8.67 20.60
CA GLY A 401 21.90 -8.39 19.79
C GLY A 401 21.55 -7.56 18.56
N ARG A 402 22.58 -7.05 17.89
CA ARG A 402 22.44 -6.43 16.56
C ARG A 402 22.32 -7.52 15.50
N VAL A 403 21.49 -7.28 14.49
CA VAL A 403 21.44 -8.11 13.28
C VAL A 403 22.09 -7.32 12.15
N ASN A 404 23.23 -7.80 11.64
CA ASN A 404 23.94 -7.15 10.54
C ASN A 404 24.03 -8.11 9.36
N ILE A 405 23.51 -7.70 8.21
CA ILE A 405 23.54 -8.48 6.96
C ILE A 405 24.30 -7.67 5.92
N ASN A 406 25.39 -8.23 5.42
CA ASN A 406 26.10 -7.75 4.25
C ASN A 406 25.96 -8.79 3.14
N THR A 407 25.41 -8.40 1.99
CA THR A 407 25.11 -9.32 0.88
C THR A 407 25.23 -8.64 -0.49
N GLY A 408 25.33 -9.42 -1.56
CA GLY A 408 25.08 -8.89 -2.91
C GLY A 408 23.60 -8.53 -3.05
N GLN A 409 22.72 -9.48 -2.74
CA GLN A 409 21.27 -9.37 -2.81
C GLN A 409 20.60 -10.02 -1.59
N LEU A 410 19.48 -9.44 -1.15
CA LEU A 410 18.60 -10.02 -0.13
C LEU A 410 17.21 -10.22 -0.73
N GLN A 411 16.72 -11.47 -0.71
CA GLN A 411 15.38 -11.81 -1.13
C GLN A 411 14.63 -12.47 0.03
N MET A 412 13.53 -11.86 0.45
CA MET A 412 12.61 -12.37 1.47
C MET A 412 11.23 -12.60 0.87
N ASP A 413 10.68 -13.79 1.08
CA ASP A 413 9.44 -14.26 0.45
C ASP A 413 8.61 -15.14 1.41
N ALA A 414 7.34 -15.36 1.08
CA ALA A 414 6.44 -16.31 1.72
C ALA A 414 6.46 -16.25 3.27
N SER A 415 6.16 -15.08 3.83
CA SER A 415 6.14 -14.81 5.29
C SER A 415 7.50 -14.94 6.01
N ALA A 416 8.61 -14.91 5.28
CA ALA A 416 9.96 -14.85 5.85
C ALA A 416 10.14 -13.69 6.84
N GLU A 417 11.00 -13.88 7.85
CA GLU A 417 11.17 -12.90 8.92
C GLU A 417 12.64 -12.59 9.26
N ILE A 418 12.94 -11.30 9.44
CA ILE A 418 14.16 -10.83 10.11
C ILE A 418 13.70 -10.00 11.30
N ALA A 419 14.04 -10.39 12.53
CA ALA A 419 13.50 -9.73 13.71
C ALA A 419 14.51 -9.53 14.84
N ALA A 420 14.38 -8.39 15.51
CA ALA A 420 14.94 -8.12 16.83
C ALA A 420 13.78 -7.86 17.80
N THR A 421 13.58 -8.72 18.79
CA THR A 421 12.44 -8.65 19.71
C THR A 421 12.87 -8.66 21.18
N THR A 422 12.44 -7.67 21.96
CA THR A 422 12.55 -7.68 23.42
C THR A 422 11.18 -7.77 24.08
N PHE A 423 10.96 -8.76 24.94
CA PHE A 423 9.74 -8.92 25.73
C PHE A 423 9.80 -8.23 27.10
N GLY A 424 10.97 -8.21 27.75
CA GLY A 424 11.16 -7.55 29.05
C GLY A 424 11.66 -6.11 28.95
N SER A 425 12.40 -5.64 29.97
CA SER A 425 12.79 -4.23 30.11
C SER A 425 14.04 -3.81 29.30
N GLY A 426 14.67 -4.75 28.60
CA GLY A 426 15.85 -4.46 27.78
C GLY A 426 15.50 -3.74 26.48
N ARG A 427 16.53 -3.28 25.76
CA ARG A 427 16.38 -2.59 24.48
C ARG A 427 16.54 -3.56 23.32
N SER A 428 15.72 -3.40 22.29
CA SER A 428 16.00 -3.98 20.99
C SER A 428 17.11 -3.16 20.30
N ARG A 429 18.12 -3.84 19.77
CA ARG A 429 19.23 -3.22 19.03
C ARG A 429 18.92 -3.16 17.54
N ASP A 430 19.75 -2.44 16.82
CA ASP A 430 19.51 -2.14 15.41
C ASP A 430 19.59 -3.38 14.50
N ILE A 431 18.80 -3.35 13.44
CA ILE A 431 18.92 -4.24 12.29
C ILE A 431 19.53 -3.42 11.14
N THR A 432 20.65 -3.87 10.59
CA THR A 432 21.36 -3.21 9.50
C THR A 432 21.54 -4.17 8.33
N ILE A 433 21.10 -3.74 7.14
CA ILE A 433 21.22 -4.48 5.88
C ILE A 433 21.98 -3.59 4.89
N ASP A 434 23.16 -4.03 4.49
CA ASP A 434 23.99 -3.43 3.45
C ASP A 434 24.08 -4.42 2.28
N ALA A 435 23.14 -4.31 1.35
CA ALA A 435 23.11 -5.11 0.13
C ALA A 435 23.75 -4.31 -1.02
N ARG A 436 24.48 -4.96 -1.91
CA ARG A 436 25.12 -4.28 -3.04
C ARG A 436 24.11 -3.85 -4.10
N ASP A 437 23.19 -4.74 -4.46
CA ASP A 437 22.31 -4.56 -5.62
C ASP A 437 20.86 -4.31 -5.17
N ASN A 438 20.18 -5.32 -4.61
CA ASN A 438 18.77 -5.18 -4.26
C ASN A 438 18.38 -5.84 -2.93
N VAL A 439 17.28 -5.31 -2.37
CA VAL A 439 16.53 -5.88 -1.24
C VAL A 439 15.08 -6.04 -1.66
N GLY A 440 14.63 -7.28 -1.82
CA GLY A 440 13.23 -7.64 -2.08
C GLY A 440 12.53 -8.19 -0.85
N ILE A 441 11.42 -7.59 -0.44
CA ILE A 441 10.59 -8.00 0.70
C ILE A 441 9.17 -8.21 0.18
N ILE A 442 8.83 -9.45 -0.17
CA ILE A 442 7.58 -9.77 -0.88
C ILE A 442 6.75 -10.81 -0.14
N ASN A 443 5.47 -10.94 -0.52
CA ASN A 443 4.56 -11.99 -0.06
C ASN A 443 4.53 -12.13 1.46
N ARG A 444 4.20 -11.02 2.14
CA ARG A 444 4.08 -10.91 3.61
C ARG A 444 5.40 -11.09 4.38
N ALA A 445 6.54 -11.09 3.71
CA ALA A 445 7.83 -11.06 4.38
C ALA A 445 7.98 -9.80 5.25
N THR A 446 8.64 -9.95 6.40
CA THR A 446 8.71 -8.90 7.42
C THR A 446 10.13 -8.67 7.93
N ILE A 447 10.54 -7.40 8.04
CA ILE A 447 11.69 -6.98 8.85
C ILE A 447 11.15 -6.21 10.05
N SER A 448 11.38 -6.69 11.27
CA SER A 448 10.78 -6.12 12.47
C SER A 448 11.75 -5.84 13.61
N ASN A 449 11.57 -4.67 14.25
CA ASN A 449 12.24 -4.31 15.49
C ASN A 449 11.18 -4.00 16.54
N ILE A 450 10.97 -4.93 17.47
CA ILE A 450 9.82 -4.90 18.38
C ILE A 450 10.30 -4.86 19.83
N THR A 451 9.74 -3.94 20.61
CA THR A 451 9.87 -3.96 22.07
C THR A 451 8.49 -4.08 22.69
N ARG A 452 8.27 -5.10 23.54
CA ARG A 452 6.99 -5.31 24.25
C ARG A 452 7.04 -4.85 25.71
N GLY A 453 8.21 -4.82 26.33
CA GLY A 453 8.41 -4.29 27.68
C GLY A 453 8.92 -2.85 27.68
N SER A 454 9.53 -2.41 28.79
CA SER A 454 9.84 -0.99 29.04
C SER A 454 11.18 -0.50 28.45
N GLY A 455 11.66 -1.09 27.36
CA GLY A 455 12.88 -0.66 26.70
C GLY A 455 12.62 0.11 25.41
N ASN A 456 13.67 0.70 24.85
CA ASN A 456 13.59 1.35 23.54
C ASN A 456 13.68 0.29 22.42
N ALA A 457 13.00 0.54 21.30
CA ALA A 457 13.19 -0.23 20.08
C ALA A 457 14.37 0.33 19.28
N GLY A 458 15.12 -0.54 18.59
CA GLY A 458 16.25 -0.15 17.76
C GLY A 458 15.81 0.40 16.41
N SER A 459 16.77 0.87 15.61
CA SER A 459 16.55 1.31 14.24
C SER A 459 16.56 0.15 13.25
N ILE A 460 15.97 0.36 12.07
CA ILE A 460 16.13 -0.50 10.90
C ILE A 460 16.81 0.33 9.81
N ILE A 461 17.97 -0.12 9.33
CA ILE A 461 18.81 0.61 8.37
C ILE A 461 19.04 -0.25 7.14
N LEU A 462 18.54 0.20 5.98
CA LEU A 462 18.75 -0.44 4.68
C LEU A 462 19.63 0.45 3.81
N LYS A 463 20.62 -0.17 3.16
CA LYS A 463 21.48 0.46 2.17
C LYS A 463 21.65 -0.50 0.99
N THR A 464 21.25 -0.07 -0.20
CA THR A 464 21.28 -0.88 -1.43
C THR A 464 21.12 0.01 -2.68
N GLU A 465 21.18 -0.54 -3.89
CA GLU A 465 20.76 0.21 -5.08
C GLU A 465 19.23 0.23 -5.20
N ASP A 466 18.55 -0.90 -5.11
CA ASP A 466 17.09 -0.98 -5.23
C ASP A 466 16.41 -1.65 -4.03
N VAL A 467 15.31 -1.06 -3.54
CA VAL A 467 14.44 -1.66 -2.51
C VAL A 467 13.04 -1.84 -3.08
N MET A 468 12.52 -3.06 -3.04
CA MET A 468 11.15 -3.38 -3.44
C MET A 468 10.40 -4.07 -2.30
N LEU A 469 9.28 -3.49 -1.88
CA LEU A 469 8.29 -4.15 -1.05
C LEU A 469 7.04 -4.38 -1.90
N ALA A 470 6.52 -5.61 -1.93
CA ALA A 470 5.31 -5.95 -2.66
C ALA A 470 4.49 -7.01 -1.92
N ASN A 471 3.24 -7.23 -2.33
CA ASN A 471 2.37 -8.26 -1.77
C ASN A 471 2.38 -8.30 -0.23
N ARG A 472 2.10 -7.14 0.40
CA ARG A 472 2.12 -6.94 1.87
C ARG A 472 3.49 -7.12 2.54
N GLY A 473 4.59 -6.93 1.81
CA GLY A 473 5.91 -6.81 2.42
C GLY A 473 5.95 -5.69 3.47
N PHE A 474 6.60 -5.94 4.61
CA PHE A 474 6.48 -5.07 5.77
C PHE A 474 7.82 -4.77 6.46
N ILE A 475 8.14 -3.48 6.63
CA ILE A 475 9.20 -3.03 7.54
C ILE A 475 8.54 -2.35 8.75
N ASN A 476 8.83 -2.86 9.95
CA ASN A 476 8.12 -2.46 11.16
C ASN A 476 9.05 -2.18 12.34
N ILE A 477 8.91 -1.00 12.95
CA ILE A 477 9.40 -0.73 14.31
C ILE A 477 8.18 -0.48 15.20
N SER A 478 8.05 -1.23 16.28
CA SER A 478 6.92 -1.10 17.22
C SER A 478 7.40 -1.15 18.66
N ASN A 479 6.98 -0.17 19.46
CA ASN A 479 7.09 -0.23 20.92
C ASN A 479 5.71 -0.38 21.56
N PHE A 480 5.42 -1.57 22.08
CA PHE A 480 4.19 -1.87 22.82
C PHE A 480 4.30 -1.55 24.32
N GLY A 481 5.49 -1.25 24.82
CA GLY A 481 5.75 -0.89 26.21
C GLY A 481 6.12 0.58 26.40
N GLN A 482 6.95 0.84 27.42
CA GLN A 482 7.43 2.19 27.74
C GLN A 482 8.84 2.38 27.17
N GLY A 483 9.00 3.19 26.12
CA GLY A 483 10.29 3.55 25.54
C GLY A 483 10.13 4.12 24.14
N ASP A 484 11.19 4.75 23.67
CA ASP A 484 11.19 5.38 22.34
C ASP A 484 11.44 4.33 21.25
N THR A 485 11.03 4.60 20.01
CA THR A 485 11.46 3.81 18.85
C THR A 485 12.67 4.47 18.15
N GLY A 486 13.52 3.64 17.56
CA GLY A 486 14.54 4.09 16.61
C GLY A 486 13.93 4.53 15.29
N ASP A 487 14.78 4.78 14.29
CA ASP A 487 14.32 5.24 12.98
C ASP A 487 14.31 4.10 11.96
N ILE A 488 13.44 4.21 10.96
CA ILE A 488 13.57 3.46 9.71
C ILE A 488 14.37 4.35 8.75
N ARG A 489 15.54 3.89 8.30
CA ARG A 489 16.39 4.59 7.34
C ARG A 489 16.62 3.75 6.09
N ILE A 490 16.22 4.27 4.94
CA ILE A 490 16.43 3.62 3.64
C ILE A 490 17.31 4.53 2.79
N ASN A 491 18.49 4.04 2.39
CA ASN A 491 19.37 4.71 1.43
C ASN A 491 19.46 3.86 0.16
N ALA A 492 18.87 4.34 -0.93
CA ALA A 492 18.76 3.61 -2.20
C ALA A 492 18.99 4.50 -3.43
N ASN A 493 19.07 3.90 -4.61
CA ASN A 493 18.78 4.59 -5.87
C ASN A 493 17.27 4.65 -6.08
N ASN A 494 16.56 3.53 -5.92
CA ASN A 494 15.10 3.44 -6.04
C ASN A 494 14.46 2.74 -4.84
N LEU A 495 13.29 3.23 -4.43
CA LEU A 495 12.40 2.56 -3.48
C LEU A 495 11.00 2.43 -4.10
N SER A 496 10.43 1.24 -4.06
CA SER A 496 9.08 0.98 -4.55
C SER A 496 8.26 0.14 -3.57
N LEU A 497 7.05 0.61 -3.24
CA LEU A 497 6.07 -0.09 -2.41
C LEU A 497 4.80 -0.35 -3.21
N PHE A 498 4.47 -1.62 -3.41
CA PHE A 498 3.32 -2.09 -4.19
C PHE A 498 2.40 -3.00 -3.37
N GLU A 499 1.14 -3.13 -3.80
CA GLU A 499 0.22 -4.22 -3.39
C GLU A 499 0.13 -4.39 -1.86
N GLY A 500 -0.17 -3.30 -1.14
CA GLY A 500 -0.37 -3.31 0.31
C GLY A 500 0.91 -3.32 1.14
N ALA A 501 2.06 -3.02 0.54
CA ALA A 501 3.35 -2.91 1.21
C ALA A 501 3.40 -1.78 2.25
N ARG A 502 4.15 -1.97 3.35
CA ARG A 502 4.12 -1.02 4.48
C ARG A 502 5.49 -0.68 5.05
N LEU A 503 5.64 0.59 5.45
CA LEU A 503 6.63 1.05 6.43
C LEU A 503 5.88 1.52 7.67
N ASN A 504 6.22 1.00 8.85
CA ASN A 504 5.57 1.41 10.10
C ASN A 504 6.59 1.70 11.19
N ASN A 505 6.47 2.85 11.83
CA ASN A 505 7.22 3.18 13.03
C ASN A 505 6.26 3.74 14.09
N SER A 506 5.98 2.98 15.16
CA SER A 506 4.89 3.29 16.08
C SER A 506 5.20 3.03 17.55
N THR A 507 4.66 3.88 18.42
CA THR A 507 4.59 3.68 19.89
C THR A 507 3.14 3.49 20.33
N TYR A 508 2.88 2.58 21.27
CA TYR A 508 1.51 2.22 21.69
C TYR A 508 1.17 2.56 23.15
N LEU A 509 2.16 2.77 24.03
CA LEU A 509 1.95 3.15 25.42
C LEU A 509 2.66 4.44 25.81
N GLN A 510 3.98 4.44 25.99
CA GLN A 510 4.71 5.67 26.36
C GLN A 510 6.05 5.71 25.65
N GLY A 511 6.41 6.85 25.06
CA GLY A 511 7.67 7.07 24.35
C GLY A 511 7.46 7.71 22.99
N ASP A 512 8.49 8.44 22.53
CA ASP A 512 8.47 9.10 21.24
C ASP A 512 8.71 8.08 20.11
N ALA A 513 7.97 8.21 19.01
CA ALA A 513 8.26 7.45 17.81
C ALA A 513 9.41 8.12 17.06
N GLY A 514 10.41 7.34 16.63
CA GLY A 514 11.46 7.80 15.71
C GLY A 514 10.91 8.15 14.32
N LYS A 515 11.77 8.55 13.40
CA LYS A 515 11.42 8.95 12.03
C LYS A 515 11.37 7.79 11.05
N ILE A 516 10.71 8.02 9.92
CA ILE A 516 10.93 7.27 8.67
C ILE A 516 11.70 8.21 7.73
N ILE A 517 12.90 7.81 7.32
CA ILE A 517 13.81 8.62 6.49
C ILE A 517 14.15 7.81 5.24
N ILE A 518 13.76 8.33 4.07
CA ILE A 518 13.99 7.72 2.77
C ILE A 518 14.88 8.66 1.95
N ASN A 519 16.09 8.21 1.64
CA ASN A 519 17.01 8.89 0.74
C ASN A 519 17.19 8.01 -0.50
N ALA A 520 16.44 8.30 -1.55
CA ALA A 520 16.61 7.67 -2.86
C ALA A 520 17.34 8.63 -3.80
N ARG A 521 18.20 8.14 -4.69
CA ARG A 521 18.84 9.01 -5.68
C ARG A 521 17.90 9.37 -6.83
N ASP A 522 17.09 8.41 -7.27
CA ASP A 522 16.29 8.53 -8.48
C ASP A 522 14.79 8.59 -8.19
N SER A 523 14.22 7.56 -7.55
CA SER A 523 12.77 7.50 -7.38
C SER A 523 12.33 6.91 -6.05
N VAL A 524 11.20 7.41 -5.56
CA VAL A 524 10.42 6.82 -4.47
C VAL A 524 8.98 6.71 -4.95
N VAL A 525 8.47 5.48 -5.01
CA VAL A 525 7.14 5.15 -5.52
C VAL A 525 6.35 4.43 -4.44
N PHE A 526 5.20 4.98 -4.08
CA PHE A 526 4.16 4.29 -3.31
C PHE A 526 2.97 4.10 -4.22
N ASP A 527 2.58 2.86 -4.45
CA ASP A 527 1.55 2.53 -5.42
C ASP A 527 0.62 1.43 -4.90
N GLY A 528 -0.67 1.67 -5.05
CA GLY A 528 -1.68 0.64 -5.05
C GLY A 528 -2.31 0.26 -3.70
N GLU A 529 -3.38 -0.49 -3.87
CA GLU A 529 -4.16 -1.23 -2.91
C GLU A 529 -4.13 -2.70 -3.37
N ASP A 530 -3.94 -3.65 -2.45
CA ASP A 530 -4.03 -5.06 -2.81
C ASP A 530 -5.48 -5.50 -3.12
N SER A 531 -5.65 -6.73 -3.61
CA SER A 531 -6.96 -7.30 -3.95
C SER A 531 -7.95 -7.40 -2.77
N LEU A 532 -7.50 -7.13 -1.54
CA LEU A 532 -8.30 -7.17 -0.32
C LEU A 532 -8.53 -5.77 0.26
N GLY A 533 -8.23 -4.72 -0.49
CA GLY A 533 -8.49 -3.36 -0.09
C GLY A 533 -7.43 -2.79 0.87
N GLN A 534 -6.22 -3.33 0.86
CA GLN A 534 -5.15 -2.91 1.75
C GLN A 534 -4.10 -2.09 1.02
N ASP A 535 -3.91 -0.84 1.45
CA ASP A 535 -3.09 0.11 0.71
C ASP A 535 -1.61 0.06 1.08
N SER A 536 -0.79 0.44 0.10
CA SER A 536 0.63 0.70 0.27
C SER A 536 0.83 1.97 1.10
N ASN A 537 1.51 1.90 2.25
CA ASN A 537 1.56 3.03 3.18
C ASN A 537 2.90 3.21 3.92
N ALA A 538 3.21 4.45 4.30
CA ALA A 538 4.19 4.74 5.36
C ALA A 538 3.51 5.42 6.55
N PHE A 539 3.64 4.82 7.74
CA PHE A 539 2.98 5.27 8.96
C PHE A 539 3.96 5.60 10.08
N ASN A 540 3.80 6.79 10.66
CA ASN A 540 4.51 7.20 11.87
C ASN A 540 3.50 7.58 12.96
N LEU A 541 3.32 6.73 13.97
CA LEU A 541 2.13 6.80 14.82
C LEU A 541 2.44 6.78 16.32
N VAL A 542 1.65 7.56 17.04
CA VAL A 542 1.38 7.35 18.48
C VAL A 542 0.02 6.67 18.54
N ALA A 543 0.03 5.34 18.54
CA ALA A 543 -1.05 4.48 18.01
C ALA A 543 -2.19 4.15 19.00
N GLY A 544 -2.18 4.73 20.21
CA GLY A 544 -3.16 4.42 21.26
C GLY A 544 -3.89 5.64 21.81
N PRO A 545 -5.21 5.54 22.11
CA PRO A 545 -5.98 6.55 22.86
C PRO A 545 -5.34 7.05 24.16
N SER A 546 -4.63 6.15 24.84
CA SER A 546 -3.93 6.43 26.10
C SER A 546 -2.41 6.50 25.94
N ALA A 547 -1.92 6.46 24.70
CA ALA A 547 -0.49 6.54 24.44
C ALA A 547 0.04 7.95 24.75
N VAL A 548 1.30 8.06 25.17
CA VAL A 548 1.95 9.34 25.47
C VAL A 548 3.31 9.41 24.79
N GLY A 549 3.47 10.31 23.83
CA GLY A 549 4.70 10.50 23.07
C GLY A 549 4.45 11.33 21.82
N ASN A 550 5.52 11.79 21.19
CA ASN A 550 5.46 12.52 19.93
C ASN A 550 5.76 11.57 18.76
N SER A 551 5.12 11.80 17.62
CA SER A 551 5.50 11.15 16.35
C SER A 551 6.73 11.88 15.76
N GLY A 552 7.71 11.12 15.26
CA GLY A 552 8.95 11.65 14.71
C GLY A 552 8.80 12.25 13.32
N GLY A 553 7.85 11.75 12.52
CA GLY A 553 7.56 12.24 11.17
C GLY A 553 8.19 11.41 10.04
N ILE A 554 7.97 11.87 8.81
CA ILE A 554 8.42 11.21 7.57
C ILE A 554 9.23 12.20 6.72
N GLU A 555 10.39 11.76 6.23
CA GLU A 555 11.27 12.55 5.37
C GLU A 555 11.63 11.76 4.11
N VAL A 556 11.42 12.36 2.94
CA VAL A 556 11.74 11.77 1.63
C VAL A 556 12.62 12.73 0.85
N ASN A 557 13.81 12.28 0.46
CA ASN A 557 14.75 12.98 -0.41
C ASN A 557 14.95 12.14 -1.69
N THR A 558 14.63 12.70 -2.86
CA THR A 558 14.67 11.98 -4.15
C THR A 558 14.74 12.92 -5.35
N ARG A 559 14.80 12.38 -6.57
CA ARG A 559 14.60 13.13 -7.82
C ARG A 559 13.14 13.12 -8.23
N HIS A 560 12.50 11.95 -8.20
CA HIS A 560 11.06 11.78 -8.41
C HIS A 560 10.39 11.14 -7.19
N PHE A 561 9.24 11.67 -6.81
CA PHE A 561 8.38 11.10 -5.79
C PHE A 561 6.97 10.91 -6.35
N SER A 562 6.40 9.71 -6.19
CA SER A 562 5.00 9.44 -6.59
C SER A 562 4.22 8.67 -5.53
N VAL A 563 2.95 9.06 -5.37
CA VAL A 563 1.95 8.37 -4.56
C VAL A 563 0.72 8.18 -5.42
N THR A 564 0.36 6.94 -5.71
CA THR A 564 -0.69 6.59 -6.67
C THR A 564 -1.58 5.45 -6.18
N ASN A 565 -2.78 5.35 -6.75
CA ASN A 565 -3.70 4.20 -6.62
C ASN A 565 -4.06 3.81 -5.16
N GLY A 566 -4.34 4.78 -4.28
CA GLY A 566 -4.80 4.56 -2.90
C GLY A 566 -3.71 4.69 -1.82
N ALA A 567 -2.46 4.87 -2.22
CA ALA A 567 -1.32 4.88 -1.31
C ALA A 567 -1.29 6.14 -0.41
N GLN A 568 -0.74 6.02 0.80
CA GLN A 568 -0.63 7.14 1.75
C GLN A 568 0.68 7.20 2.54
N LEU A 569 1.13 8.42 2.81
CA LEU A 569 2.14 8.71 3.83
C LEU A 569 1.45 9.48 4.94
N ALA A 570 1.42 8.92 6.16
CA ALA A 570 0.71 9.55 7.26
C ALA A 570 1.47 9.55 8.59
N THR A 571 1.37 10.69 9.28
CA THR A 571 1.80 10.85 10.66
C THR A 571 0.58 11.11 11.53
N SER A 572 0.46 10.44 12.69
CA SER A 572 -0.71 10.66 13.54
C SER A 572 -0.45 10.44 15.01
N THR A 573 -1.20 11.17 15.83
CA THR A 573 -1.29 10.96 17.28
C THR A 573 -2.74 10.66 17.69
N TYR A 574 -2.94 9.51 18.33
CA TYR A 574 -4.22 9.09 18.94
C TYR A 574 -4.29 9.41 20.44
N GLY A 575 -3.14 9.66 21.07
CA GLY A 575 -3.00 9.91 22.50
C GLY A 575 -2.46 11.31 22.79
N ALA A 576 -1.65 11.45 23.83
CA ALA A 576 -1.03 12.72 24.19
C ALA A 576 0.37 12.89 23.58
N GLY A 577 0.61 14.01 22.90
CA GLY A 577 1.85 14.39 22.24
C GLY A 577 1.62 14.80 20.79
N ASN A 578 2.59 15.47 20.19
CA ASN A 578 2.44 16.07 18.85
C ASN A 578 2.57 15.03 17.75
N SER A 579 1.85 15.24 16.64
CA SER A 579 2.08 14.48 15.40
C SER A 579 3.34 14.99 14.69
N GLY A 580 4.13 14.10 14.10
CA GLY A 580 5.32 14.47 13.33
C GLY A 580 4.95 15.13 12.00
N GLY A 581 5.87 15.90 11.41
CA GLY A 581 5.68 16.48 10.08
C GLY A 581 6.02 15.52 8.93
N ILE A 582 5.61 15.88 7.72
CA ILE A 582 6.01 15.22 6.47
C ILE A 582 6.86 16.20 5.66
N THR A 583 8.04 15.78 5.23
CA THR A 583 8.93 16.58 4.38
C THR A 583 9.28 15.82 3.11
N ILE A 584 8.95 16.39 1.95
CA ILE A 584 9.25 15.84 0.63
C ILE A 584 10.17 16.81 -0.10
N ASN A 585 11.39 16.36 -0.39
CA ASN A 585 12.35 17.07 -1.22
C ASN A 585 12.61 16.25 -2.48
N ALA A 586 11.91 16.58 -3.57
CA ALA A 586 12.08 15.93 -4.86
C ALA A 586 12.73 16.92 -5.84
N SER A 587 13.92 16.65 -6.36
CA SER A 587 14.61 17.65 -7.19
C SER A 587 13.98 17.90 -8.56
N GLU A 588 13.10 17.02 -9.04
CA GLU A 588 12.43 17.16 -10.34
C GLU A 588 10.90 17.16 -10.23
N SER A 589 10.29 16.13 -9.64
CA SER A 589 8.84 16.04 -9.61
C SER A 589 8.24 15.36 -8.37
N VAL A 590 7.06 15.83 -8.00
CA VAL A 590 6.12 15.18 -7.09
C VAL A 590 4.82 14.94 -7.85
N LEU A 591 4.38 13.68 -7.88
CA LEU A 591 3.09 13.27 -8.44
C LEU A 591 2.24 12.63 -7.34
N LEU A 592 1.08 13.22 -7.04
CA LEU A 592 0.05 12.60 -6.21
C LEU A 592 -1.16 12.36 -7.12
N ASP A 593 -1.48 11.11 -7.39
CA ASP A 593 -2.56 10.75 -8.31
C ASP A 593 -3.57 9.84 -7.63
N GLY A 594 -4.71 10.42 -7.26
CA GLY A 594 -5.64 9.81 -6.33
C GLY A 594 -6.61 8.82 -6.98
N LYS A 595 -7.27 8.05 -6.09
CA LYS A 595 -8.46 7.20 -6.30
C LYS A 595 -8.15 5.71 -6.26
N ALA A 596 -8.24 5.15 -5.05
CA ALA A 596 -8.27 3.70 -4.85
C ALA A 596 -9.58 3.10 -5.36
N SER A 597 -9.56 1.80 -5.68
CA SER A 597 -10.77 1.03 -6.00
C SER A 597 -11.79 1.02 -4.85
N SER A 598 -11.31 1.14 -3.60
CA SER A 598 -12.12 1.22 -2.40
C SER A 598 -12.75 2.58 -2.11
N GLY A 599 -12.47 3.61 -2.91
CA GLY A 599 -12.91 4.99 -2.65
C GLY A 599 -12.11 5.67 -1.53
N ARG A 600 -11.00 5.07 -1.09
CA ARG A 600 -10.04 5.71 -0.20
C ARG A 600 -9.19 6.71 -0.98
N LEU A 601 -8.78 7.78 -0.31
CA LEU A 601 -8.14 8.93 -0.95
C LEU A 601 -6.66 9.02 -0.60
N ASP A 602 -5.85 9.22 -1.63
CA ASP A 602 -4.40 9.18 -1.59
C ASP A 602 -3.81 10.40 -0.89
N GLY A 603 -2.56 10.24 -0.49
CA GLY A 603 -1.65 11.38 -0.37
C GLY A 603 -0.98 11.55 0.98
N LEU A 604 -0.69 12.81 1.31
CA LEU A 604 0.17 13.19 2.42
C LEU A 604 -0.68 13.73 3.56
N LEU A 605 -0.50 13.14 4.74
CA LEU A 605 -1.43 13.38 5.83
C LEU A 605 -0.77 13.51 7.20
N THR A 606 -1.05 14.60 7.90
CA THR A 606 -0.71 14.75 9.32
C THR A 606 -1.98 14.93 10.15
N ARG A 607 -2.13 14.18 11.24
CA ARG A 607 -3.36 14.21 12.06
C ARG A 607 -3.15 14.18 13.56
N VAL A 608 -3.93 14.99 14.27
CA VAL A 608 -4.30 14.75 15.68
C VAL A 608 -5.71 14.17 15.67
N ARG A 609 -5.90 12.95 16.16
CA ARG A 609 -7.20 12.27 16.10
C ARG A 609 -8.16 12.78 17.18
N VAL A 610 -9.46 12.48 17.07
CA VAL A 610 -10.56 13.00 17.93
C VAL A 610 -10.25 13.13 19.43
N ILE A 611 -9.57 12.13 20.01
CA ILE A 611 -9.23 12.08 21.44
C ILE A 611 -7.78 12.48 21.76
N GLY A 612 -6.99 12.69 20.71
CA GLY A 612 -5.59 13.05 20.80
C GLY A 612 -5.40 14.46 21.38
N ARG A 613 -4.25 14.67 22.03
CA ARG A 613 -3.87 15.94 22.65
C ARG A 613 -2.45 16.33 22.24
N GLY A 614 -2.32 17.24 21.29
CA GLY A 614 -1.06 17.71 20.73
C GLY A 614 -1.33 18.48 19.45
N ASN A 615 -0.30 19.11 18.89
CA ASN A 615 -0.42 19.77 17.59
C ASN A 615 -0.15 18.80 16.45
N ALA A 616 -0.83 18.99 15.32
CA ALA A 616 -0.52 18.26 14.09
C ALA A 616 0.79 18.79 13.48
N GLY A 617 1.53 17.93 12.80
CA GLY A 617 2.80 18.30 12.17
C GLY A 617 2.60 18.99 10.83
N ASP A 618 3.58 19.81 10.42
CA ASP A 618 3.54 20.50 9.13
C ASP A 618 3.84 19.54 7.96
N ILE A 619 3.31 19.87 6.78
CA ILE A 619 3.68 19.24 5.51
C ILE A 619 4.51 20.23 4.70
N ASN A 620 5.73 19.84 4.31
CA ASN A 620 6.64 20.65 3.52
C ASN A 620 6.99 19.92 2.21
N ILE A 621 6.75 20.55 1.06
CA ILE A 621 7.05 20.01 -0.26
C ILE A 621 7.97 20.98 -1.01
N THR A 622 9.12 20.50 -1.48
CA THR A 622 10.03 21.24 -2.35
C THR A 622 10.29 20.45 -3.62
N THR A 623 9.96 21.02 -4.78
CA THR A 623 10.12 20.37 -6.09
C THR A 623 10.26 21.35 -7.26
N ASN A 624 10.52 20.88 -8.48
CA ASN A 624 10.33 21.72 -9.67
C ASN A 624 8.87 21.65 -10.14
N SER A 625 8.32 20.44 -10.28
CA SER A 625 6.93 20.22 -10.66
C SER A 625 6.16 19.51 -9.55
N LEU A 626 4.99 20.03 -9.18
CA LEU A 626 4.02 19.35 -8.32
C LEU A 626 2.71 19.14 -9.09
N THR A 627 2.29 17.88 -9.20
CA THR A 627 0.99 17.49 -9.75
C THR A 627 0.17 16.80 -8.68
N ILE A 628 -1.07 17.25 -8.48
CA ILE A 628 -2.07 16.63 -7.61
C ILE A 628 -3.32 16.41 -8.44
N SER A 629 -3.67 15.15 -8.70
CA SER A 629 -4.79 14.79 -9.58
C SER A 629 -5.74 13.78 -8.94
N ASN A 630 -6.94 13.64 -9.52
CA ASN A 630 -7.90 12.56 -9.25
C ASN A 630 -8.24 12.38 -7.75
N GLU A 631 -8.66 13.45 -7.08
CA GLU A 631 -9.05 13.48 -5.66
C GLU A 631 -7.89 13.29 -4.65
N ALA A 632 -6.63 13.28 -5.10
CA ALA A 632 -5.46 13.20 -4.22
C ALA A 632 -5.37 14.37 -3.22
N ARG A 633 -4.80 14.12 -2.04
CA ARG A 633 -4.83 15.07 -0.91
C ARG A 633 -3.45 15.37 -0.32
N VAL A 634 -3.24 16.64 0.02
CA VAL A 634 -2.17 17.10 0.91
C VAL A 634 -2.84 17.78 2.09
N SER A 635 -2.91 17.12 3.24
CA SER A 635 -3.75 17.59 4.34
C SER A 635 -3.08 17.53 5.71
N SER A 636 -3.15 18.63 6.44
CA SER A 636 -2.79 18.70 7.85
C SER A 636 -4.03 19.02 8.70
N GLN A 637 -4.38 18.14 9.63
CA GLN A 637 -5.68 18.22 10.32
C GLN A 637 -5.56 18.01 11.83
N THR A 638 -6.42 18.69 12.58
CA THR A 638 -6.67 18.39 13.99
C THR A 638 -8.14 18.05 14.18
N GLU A 639 -8.42 16.87 14.73
CA GLU A 639 -9.75 16.38 15.14
C GLU A 639 -9.92 16.43 16.66
N GLY A 640 -8.81 16.58 17.41
CA GLY A 640 -8.76 16.55 18.87
C GLY A 640 -8.32 17.88 19.47
N GLN A 641 -7.54 17.83 20.56
CA GLN A 641 -7.06 19.03 21.23
C GLN A 641 -5.66 19.42 20.72
N GLY A 642 -5.52 20.64 20.21
CA GLY A 642 -4.29 21.23 19.69
C GLY A 642 -4.46 21.74 18.27
N ASN A 643 -3.49 22.53 17.79
CA ASN A 643 -3.59 23.22 16.50
C ASN A 643 -3.32 22.25 15.34
N ALA A 644 -3.94 22.53 14.18
CA ALA A 644 -3.50 21.91 12.92
C ALA A 644 -2.12 22.44 12.51
N GLY A 645 -1.35 21.61 11.81
CA GLY A 645 -0.07 22.00 11.22
C GLY A 645 -0.26 22.75 9.91
N SER A 646 0.77 23.45 9.44
CA SER A 646 0.76 24.21 8.20
C SER A 646 1.13 23.34 6.99
N VAL A 647 0.72 23.76 5.79
CA VAL A 647 1.15 23.16 4.52
C VAL A 647 1.99 24.18 3.74
N ASN A 648 3.27 23.88 3.54
CA ASN A 648 4.21 24.75 2.82
C ASN A 648 4.70 24.07 1.53
N ILE A 649 4.49 24.73 0.39
CA ILE A 649 4.86 24.20 -0.92
C ILE A 649 5.75 25.21 -1.64
N THR A 650 6.91 24.75 -2.09
CA THR A 650 7.81 25.48 -2.99
C THR A 650 8.00 24.66 -4.26
N ALA A 651 7.49 25.17 -5.38
CA ALA A 651 7.63 24.54 -6.69
C ALA A 651 7.98 25.58 -7.76
N GLN A 652 8.33 25.16 -8.97
CA GLN A 652 8.33 26.07 -10.14
C GLN A 652 6.93 26.08 -10.77
N GLU A 653 6.34 24.90 -10.93
CA GLU A 653 5.01 24.71 -11.49
C GLU A 653 4.17 23.82 -10.56
N ILE A 654 2.91 24.23 -10.37
CA ILE A 654 1.92 23.48 -9.60
C ILE A 654 0.67 23.28 -10.47
N PHE A 655 0.25 22.03 -10.62
CA PHE A 655 -0.97 21.65 -11.31
C PHE A 655 -1.86 20.85 -10.37
N LEU A 656 -3.04 21.40 -10.05
CA LEU A 656 -4.09 20.71 -9.32
C LEU A 656 -5.24 20.44 -10.29
N ASP A 657 -5.66 19.19 -10.37
CA ASP A 657 -6.77 18.76 -11.21
C ASP A 657 -7.66 17.80 -10.43
N ASP A 658 -8.83 18.26 -9.97
CA ASP A 658 -9.61 17.55 -8.95
C ASP A 658 -8.80 17.23 -7.68
N GLY A 659 -7.86 18.10 -7.27
CA GLY A 659 -6.96 17.88 -6.13
C GLY A 659 -7.31 18.72 -4.89
N LEU A 660 -6.90 18.27 -3.69
CA LEU A 660 -7.09 19.00 -2.42
C LEU A 660 -5.78 19.29 -1.70
N ILE A 661 -5.53 20.56 -1.37
CA ILE A 661 -4.54 21.00 -0.38
C ILE A 661 -5.30 21.60 0.79
N SER A 662 -5.15 21.06 2.00
CA SER A 662 -5.90 21.51 3.16
C SER A 662 -5.14 21.61 4.47
N SER A 663 -5.58 22.55 5.29
CA SER A 663 -5.15 22.71 6.67
C SER A 663 -6.36 23.06 7.54
N SER A 664 -6.84 22.10 8.34
CA SER A 664 -8.17 22.19 8.96
C SER A 664 -8.21 21.82 10.45
N ALA A 665 -9.00 22.58 11.20
CA ALA A 665 -9.52 22.16 12.50
C ALA A 665 -10.91 21.55 12.28
N GLU A 666 -11.01 20.23 12.42
CA GLU A 666 -12.22 19.44 12.13
C GLU A 666 -13.30 19.61 13.22
N PRO A 667 -14.54 19.16 12.98
CA PRO A 667 -15.58 19.17 13.99
C PRO A 667 -15.11 18.50 15.29
N THR A 668 -15.41 19.13 16.43
CA THR A 668 -14.97 18.75 17.79
C THR A 668 -13.53 19.07 18.17
N ALA A 669 -12.71 19.57 17.24
CA ALA A 669 -11.36 19.99 17.57
C ALA A 669 -11.35 21.20 18.52
N ILE A 670 -10.30 21.31 19.34
CA ILE A 670 -10.04 22.48 20.19
C ILE A 670 -8.64 22.98 19.86
N GLY A 671 -8.53 23.97 18.96
CA GLY A 671 -7.28 24.50 18.44
C GLY A 671 -7.49 25.30 17.16
N PHE A 672 -6.48 26.08 16.80
CA PHE A 672 -6.49 26.89 15.58
C PHE A 672 -6.20 26.04 14.33
N GLY A 673 -6.77 26.45 13.20
CA GLY A 673 -6.38 25.94 11.88
C GLY A 673 -4.94 26.37 11.52
N GLY A 674 -4.23 25.55 10.74
CA GLY A 674 -2.87 25.85 10.28
C GLY A 674 -2.87 26.69 8.99
N GLN A 675 -1.73 27.29 8.64
CA GLN A 675 -1.60 28.13 7.44
C GLN A 675 -1.27 27.31 6.19
N ILE A 676 -1.61 27.83 5.01
CA ILE A 676 -1.15 27.28 3.72
C ILE A 676 -0.27 28.31 3.02
N GLY A 677 1.00 27.97 2.83
CA GLY A 677 2.00 28.81 2.15
C GLY A 677 2.45 28.19 0.83
N ILE A 678 2.28 28.90 -0.28
CA ILE A 678 2.68 28.44 -1.62
C ILE A 678 3.61 29.47 -2.25
N THR A 679 4.77 29.01 -2.73
CA THR A 679 5.70 29.79 -3.55
C THR A 679 5.92 29.04 -4.87
N THR A 680 5.59 29.68 -5.99
CA THR A 680 5.64 29.06 -7.32
C THR A 680 5.86 30.08 -8.43
N ASP A 681 6.33 29.69 -9.61
CA ASP A 681 6.28 30.58 -10.79
C ASP A 681 4.88 30.59 -11.38
N SER A 682 4.26 29.41 -11.53
CA SER A 682 2.91 29.23 -12.05
C SER A 682 2.11 28.21 -11.26
N ILE A 683 0.82 28.46 -11.09
CA ILE A 683 -0.13 27.52 -10.48
C ILE A 683 -1.46 27.53 -11.23
N SER A 684 -1.96 26.34 -11.55
CA SER A 684 -3.24 26.10 -12.20
C SER A 684 -4.10 25.15 -11.36
N LEU A 685 -5.35 25.52 -11.13
CA LEU A 685 -6.37 24.70 -10.50
C LEU A 685 -7.53 24.48 -11.48
N THR A 686 -7.86 23.22 -11.76
CA THR A 686 -8.93 22.81 -12.68
C THR A 686 -9.82 21.72 -12.05
N ASN A 687 -10.96 21.45 -12.69
CA ASN A 687 -11.89 20.38 -12.36
C ASN A 687 -12.24 20.28 -10.86
N GLY A 688 -12.68 21.38 -10.23
CA GLY A 688 -13.13 21.37 -8.84
C GLY A 688 -12.00 21.25 -7.80
N SER A 689 -10.77 21.63 -8.14
CA SER A 689 -9.65 21.60 -7.19
C SER A 689 -9.79 22.61 -6.05
N HIS A 690 -9.29 22.27 -4.86
CA HIS A 690 -9.40 23.12 -3.66
C HIS A 690 -8.06 23.34 -2.96
N ILE A 691 -7.81 24.60 -2.58
CA ILE A 691 -6.82 24.97 -1.55
C ILE A 691 -7.60 25.57 -0.37
N LEU A 692 -7.69 24.84 0.74
CA LEU A 692 -8.64 25.10 1.82
C LEU A 692 -7.96 25.23 3.19
N ALA A 693 -8.07 26.39 3.83
CA ALA A 693 -7.74 26.53 5.25
C ALA A 693 -9.01 26.83 6.06
N SER A 694 -9.45 25.89 6.90
CA SER A 694 -10.79 25.95 7.51
C SER A 694 -10.81 25.59 9.00
N THR A 695 -11.91 25.99 9.67
CA THR A 695 -12.21 25.57 11.04
C THR A 695 -13.69 25.24 11.21
N SER A 696 -13.95 24.09 11.83
CA SER A 696 -15.25 23.65 12.35
C SER A 696 -15.19 23.30 13.83
N GLY A 697 -14.03 23.54 14.46
CA GLY A 697 -13.77 23.33 15.88
C GLY A 697 -13.74 24.64 16.67
N GLU A 698 -13.21 24.58 17.89
CA GLU A 698 -12.94 25.76 18.71
C GLU A 698 -11.59 26.39 18.34
N GLY A 699 -11.61 27.43 17.50
CA GLY A 699 -10.44 28.22 17.11
C GLY A 699 -10.57 28.80 15.72
N ASP A 700 -9.87 29.90 15.44
CA ASP A 700 -9.90 30.57 14.14
C ASP A 700 -9.25 29.70 13.04
N ALA A 701 -9.73 29.86 11.80
CA ALA A 701 -9.15 29.21 10.63
C ALA A 701 -7.79 29.83 10.25
N GLY A 702 -6.96 29.05 9.58
CA GLY A 702 -5.65 29.53 9.11
C GLY A 702 -5.72 30.38 7.84
N ASP A 703 -4.63 31.10 7.57
CA ASP A 703 -4.48 31.95 6.38
C ASP A 703 -3.94 31.16 5.18
N ILE A 704 -4.27 31.63 3.97
CA ILE A 704 -3.65 31.20 2.71
C ILE A 704 -2.74 32.31 2.19
N ARG A 705 -1.48 31.98 1.91
CA ARG A 705 -0.52 32.91 1.29
C ARG A 705 0.10 32.29 0.04
N LEU A 706 -0.05 32.97 -1.09
CA LEU A 706 0.49 32.54 -2.38
C LEU A 706 1.40 33.62 -2.95
N ARG A 707 2.62 33.24 -3.34
CA ARG A 707 3.57 34.09 -4.06
C ARG A 707 3.92 33.45 -5.40
N GLY A 708 3.84 34.22 -6.48
CA GLY A 708 4.26 33.76 -7.79
C GLY A 708 4.09 34.74 -8.94
N ASN A 709 4.17 34.24 -10.18
CA ASN A 709 4.01 35.07 -11.38
C ASN A 709 2.62 34.92 -12.00
N ARG A 710 2.10 33.69 -12.07
CA ARG A 710 0.79 33.39 -12.67
C ARG A 710 -0.08 32.51 -11.77
N LEU A 711 -1.35 32.88 -11.62
CA LEU A 711 -2.40 32.08 -10.99
C LEU A 711 -3.56 31.89 -11.98
N GLU A 712 -3.96 30.65 -12.20
CA GLU A 712 -5.11 30.26 -13.01
C GLU A 712 -6.03 29.35 -12.19
N VAL A 713 -7.30 29.72 -12.05
CA VAL A 713 -8.31 28.96 -11.30
C VAL A 713 -9.53 28.83 -12.19
N ARG A 714 -9.95 27.60 -12.47
CA ARG A 714 -11.01 27.31 -13.46
C ARG A 714 -11.92 26.17 -13.01
N GLU A 715 -13.06 26.06 -13.70
CA GLU A 715 -13.87 24.83 -13.69
C GLU A 715 -14.29 24.38 -12.29
N GLY A 716 -14.85 25.30 -11.50
CA GLY A 716 -15.33 25.02 -10.14
C GLY A 716 -14.25 25.06 -9.06
N SER A 717 -12.99 25.35 -9.41
CA SER A 717 -11.88 25.31 -8.46
C SER A 717 -11.81 26.54 -7.55
N GLN A 718 -11.26 26.38 -6.34
CA GLN A 718 -11.28 27.43 -5.32
C GLN A 718 -10.00 27.52 -4.48
N LEU A 719 -9.64 28.76 -4.10
CA LEU A 719 -8.78 29.03 -2.94
C LEU A 719 -9.69 29.60 -1.86
N SER A 720 -9.79 28.94 -0.71
CA SER A 720 -10.75 29.33 0.30
C SER A 720 -10.27 29.24 1.74
N THR A 721 -10.63 30.25 2.52
CA THR A 721 -10.59 30.23 3.98
C THR A 721 -12.02 30.25 4.49
N SER A 722 -12.37 29.38 5.44
CA SER A 722 -13.76 29.30 5.90
C SER A 722 -13.91 28.87 7.36
N THR A 723 -15.06 29.26 7.93
CA THR A 723 -15.51 28.85 9.26
C THR A 723 -17.01 28.59 9.21
N ASP A 724 -17.44 27.51 9.86
CA ASP A 724 -18.86 27.27 10.21
C ASP A 724 -19.11 27.35 11.73
N SER A 725 -18.10 27.80 12.48
CA SER A 725 -18.12 27.95 13.95
C SER A 725 -18.38 29.41 14.37
N ASP A 726 -18.30 29.68 15.68
CA ASP A 726 -18.31 31.05 16.24
C ASP A 726 -16.96 31.76 16.14
N PHE A 727 -15.93 31.11 15.58
CA PHE A 727 -14.57 31.62 15.41
C PHE A 727 -14.32 32.13 13.99
N ASP A 728 -13.33 32.99 13.82
CA ASP A 728 -13.15 33.78 12.60
C ASP A 728 -12.55 32.94 11.46
N ALA A 729 -12.92 33.27 10.22
CA ALA A 729 -12.28 32.73 9.02
C ALA A 729 -10.90 33.38 8.80
N GLY A 730 -9.96 32.62 8.22
CA GLY A 730 -8.64 33.13 7.85
C GLY A 730 -8.67 34.07 6.65
N SER A 731 -7.54 34.68 6.32
CA SER A 731 -7.38 35.60 5.19
C SER A 731 -6.60 34.97 4.03
N ILE A 732 -6.83 35.46 2.81
CA ILE A 732 -6.11 35.07 1.60
C ILE A 732 -5.21 36.24 1.15
N THR A 733 -3.92 36.00 1.04
CA THR A 733 -2.95 36.96 0.50
C THR A 733 -2.27 36.44 -0.76
N LEU A 734 -2.46 37.15 -1.88
CA LEU A 734 -1.86 36.84 -3.17
C LEU A 734 -0.81 37.91 -3.56
N ASP A 735 0.45 37.49 -3.64
CA ASP A 735 1.60 38.26 -4.13
C ASP A 735 1.96 37.74 -5.53
N VAL A 736 1.11 38.07 -6.52
CA VAL A 736 1.20 37.58 -7.91
C VAL A 736 1.56 38.73 -8.84
N THR A 737 2.62 38.59 -9.65
CA THR A 737 3.21 39.73 -10.38
C THR A 737 2.69 39.92 -11.81
N ASP A 738 2.40 38.86 -12.58
CA ASP A 738 1.96 39.00 -13.97
C ASP A 738 0.42 38.90 -14.10
N SER A 739 -0.16 37.72 -13.90
CA SER A 739 -1.59 37.54 -14.19
C SER A 739 -2.32 36.64 -13.21
N ILE A 740 -3.54 37.05 -12.87
CA ILE A 740 -4.55 36.20 -12.21
C ILE A 740 -5.69 35.98 -13.20
N LEU A 741 -6.09 34.73 -13.43
CA LEU A 741 -7.27 34.35 -14.22
C LEU A 741 -8.20 33.46 -13.39
N LEU A 742 -9.44 33.90 -13.19
CA LEU A 742 -10.54 33.15 -12.60
C LEU A 742 -11.62 32.96 -13.67
N SER A 743 -12.03 31.72 -13.95
CA SER A 743 -12.94 31.42 -15.06
C SER A 743 -13.84 30.22 -14.81
N GLY A 744 -15.16 30.41 -14.83
CA GLY A 744 -16.15 29.35 -14.65
C GLY A 744 -17.03 29.53 -13.42
N GLU A 745 -18.19 28.88 -13.42
CA GLU A 745 -19.10 28.87 -12.27
C GLU A 745 -18.40 28.25 -11.04
N GLU A 746 -18.82 28.66 -9.84
CA GLU A 746 -18.28 28.19 -8.55
C GLU A 746 -16.75 28.34 -8.39
N THR A 747 -16.12 29.12 -9.26
CA THR A 747 -14.67 29.30 -9.30
C THR A 747 -14.28 30.59 -8.59
N GLY A 748 -13.26 30.58 -7.73
CA GLY A 748 -12.86 31.85 -7.13
C GLY A 748 -11.93 31.81 -5.92
N LEU A 749 -11.84 32.99 -5.30
CA LEU A 749 -11.14 33.24 -4.04
C LEU A 749 -12.17 33.57 -2.97
N PHE A 750 -12.22 32.83 -1.88
CA PHE A 750 -13.32 32.93 -0.90
C PHE A 750 -12.82 32.93 0.54
N ALA A 751 -13.00 34.02 1.27
CA ALA A 751 -12.72 34.09 2.71
C ALA A 751 -14.02 34.19 3.53
N ASN A 752 -14.96 33.28 3.28
CA ASN A 752 -16.36 33.40 3.69
C ASN A 752 -16.64 32.72 5.04
N THR A 753 -17.72 33.11 5.71
CA THR A 753 -18.33 32.30 6.78
C THR A 753 -19.56 31.54 6.27
N ALA A 754 -19.81 30.36 6.84
CA ALA A 754 -20.95 29.52 6.48
C ALA A 754 -22.27 30.01 7.11
N VAL A 755 -23.40 29.50 6.60
CA VAL A 755 -24.72 29.80 7.17
C VAL A 755 -24.78 29.34 8.62
N GLY A 756 -25.21 30.23 9.51
CA GLY A 756 -25.32 29.94 10.95
C GLY A 756 -24.04 30.15 11.76
N SER A 757 -22.92 30.48 11.12
CA SER A 757 -21.67 30.85 11.81
C SER A 757 -21.80 32.18 12.58
N GLY A 758 -21.23 32.24 13.78
CA GLY A 758 -21.07 33.49 14.56
C GLY A 758 -19.77 34.24 14.28
N GLY A 759 -18.80 33.60 13.61
CA GLY A 759 -17.48 34.16 13.31
C GLY A 759 -17.48 35.20 12.20
N ASN A 760 -16.47 36.06 12.18
CA ASN A 760 -16.28 37.07 11.15
C ASN A 760 -15.64 36.47 9.88
N SER A 761 -15.97 37.07 8.74
CA SER A 761 -15.35 36.72 7.45
C SER A 761 -13.94 37.30 7.35
N GLY A 762 -13.06 36.58 6.65
CA GLY A 762 -11.66 36.95 6.48
C GLY A 762 -11.43 37.97 5.37
N ASN A 763 -10.17 38.37 5.17
CA ASN A 763 -9.81 39.38 4.18
C ASN A 763 -9.12 38.76 2.95
N ILE A 764 -9.27 39.40 1.80
CA ILE A 764 -8.55 39.04 0.57
C ILE A 764 -7.69 40.22 0.14
N PHE A 765 -6.37 40.01 0.08
CA PHE A 765 -5.40 41.00 -0.36
C PHE A 765 -4.68 40.52 -1.63
N ILE A 766 -4.80 41.29 -2.72
CA ILE A 766 -4.15 41.01 -4.01
C ILE A 766 -3.16 42.13 -4.32
N ALA A 767 -1.88 41.78 -4.43
CA ALA A 767 -0.77 42.72 -4.49
C ALA A 767 -0.17 42.84 -5.90
N LYS A 768 -0.67 43.79 -6.69
CA LYS A 768 -0.05 44.35 -7.90
C LYS A 768 0.22 43.40 -9.09
N PRO A 769 -0.66 42.44 -9.45
CA PRO A 769 -0.55 41.78 -10.76
C PRO A 769 -0.70 42.79 -11.90
N ARG A 770 -0.04 42.53 -13.03
CA ARG A 770 -0.22 43.31 -14.26
C ARG A 770 -1.67 43.26 -14.74
N THR A 771 -2.32 42.08 -14.68
CA THR A 771 -3.71 41.90 -15.11
C THR A 771 -4.49 40.96 -14.21
N VAL A 772 -5.72 41.34 -13.85
CA VAL A 772 -6.71 40.46 -13.20
C VAL A 772 -7.89 40.19 -14.13
N THR A 773 -7.96 38.94 -14.57
CA THR A 773 -8.99 38.22 -15.32
C THR A 773 -10.13 37.61 -14.50
N ILE A 774 -11.37 38.11 -14.41
CA ILE A 774 -12.47 37.33 -13.79
C ILE A 774 -13.62 37.21 -14.78
N ARG A 775 -14.04 35.98 -15.08
CA ARG A 775 -15.09 35.75 -16.05
C ARG A 775 -15.92 34.49 -15.86
N ASP A 776 -17.03 34.43 -16.59
CA ASP A 776 -17.86 33.23 -16.77
C ASP A 776 -18.39 32.68 -15.44
N GLY A 777 -18.96 33.56 -14.60
CA GLY A 777 -19.51 33.19 -13.28
C GLY A 777 -18.50 33.12 -12.13
N ALA A 778 -17.21 33.30 -12.41
CA ALA A 778 -16.17 33.27 -11.37
C ALA A 778 -16.19 34.53 -10.48
N GLY A 779 -15.60 34.46 -9.29
CA GLY A 779 -15.57 35.62 -8.39
C GLY A 779 -14.56 35.63 -7.26
N ILE A 780 -14.61 36.73 -6.50
CA ILE A 780 -13.87 36.94 -5.26
C ILE A 780 -14.87 37.32 -4.18
N GLY A 781 -14.87 36.61 -3.05
CA GLY A 781 -15.86 36.78 -1.98
C GLY A 781 -15.26 36.83 -0.58
N VAL A 782 -15.76 37.76 0.24
CA VAL A 782 -15.50 37.88 1.69
C VAL A 782 -16.83 38.01 2.44
N SER A 783 -17.76 37.14 2.09
CA SER A 783 -19.14 37.21 2.57
C SER A 783 -19.31 36.59 3.94
N SER A 784 -20.10 37.22 4.80
CA SER A 784 -20.60 36.60 6.04
C SER A 784 -22.01 36.07 5.82
N GLN A 785 -22.19 34.75 5.82
CA GLN A 785 -23.51 34.12 5.63
C GLN A 785 -24.24 33.87 6.97
N GLY A 786 -23.57 34.06 8.09
CA GLY A 786 -24.11 33.94 9.43
C GLY A 786 -24.38 35.31 10.09
N THR A 787 -24.06 35.41 11.37
CA THR A 787 -24.20 36.65 12.16
C THR A 787 -22.90 37.43 12.31
N GLY A 788 -21.78 36.96 11.76
CA GLY A 788 -20.52 37.71 11.77
C GLY A 788 -20.52 38.94 10.86
N ILE A 789 -19.48 39.76 10.98
CA ILE A 789 -19.25 40.92 10.10
C ILE A 789 -18.57 40.48 8.79
N GLY A 790 -18.83 41.20 7.71
CA GLY A 790 -18.20 40.96 6.39
C GLY A 790 -16.73 41.34 6.38
N GLY A 791 -15.93 40.63 5.57
CA GLY A 791 -14.51 40.89 5.43
C GLY A 791 -14.18 42.04 4.48
N SER A 792 -12.91 42.18 4.13
CA SER A 792 -12.45 43.19 3.16
C SER A 792 -11.74 42.60 1.95
N ILE A 793 -12.02 43.17 0.77
CA ILE A 793 -11.30 42.90 -0.48
C ILE A 793 -10.44 44.11 -0.79
N GLN A 794 -9.12 43.93 -0.82
CA GLN A 794 -8.19 44.93 -1.31
C GLN A 794 -7.44 44.39 -2.53
N LEU A 795 -7.68 45.01 -3.68
CA LEU A 795 -7.07 44.63 -4.96
C LEU A 795 -6.29 45.80 -5.53
N GLN A 796 -4.97 45.62 -5.64
CA GLN A 796 -4.06 46.52 -6.35
C GLN A 796 -3.65 45.84 -7.65
N ALA A 797 -3.85 46.44 -8.82
CA ALA A 797 -3.46 45.81 -10.09
C ALA A 797 -3.20 46.82 -11.20
N GLY A 798 -2.59 46.36 -12.29
CA GLY A 798 -2.56 47.10 -13.56
C GLY A 798 -4.00 47.31 -14.06
N SER A 799 -4.65 46.27 -14.58
CA SER A 799 -6.06 46.29 -15.00
C SER A 799 -6.90 45.24 -14.29
N LEU A 800 -8.20 45.50 -14.14
CA LEU A 800 -9.22 44.54 -13.71
C LEU A 800 -10.33 44.45 -14.76
N THR A 801 -10.62 43.25 -15.24
CA THR A 801 -11.79 42.98 -16.09
C THR A 801 -12.69 41.94 -15.44
N LEU A 802 -13.96 42.31 -15.28
CA LEU A 802 -15.07 41.47 -14.84
C LEU A 802 -16.00 41.28 -16.03
N ASP A 803 -16.19 40.03 -16.44
CA ASP A 803 -16.90 39.73 -17.68
C ASP A 803 -17.77 38.48 -17.59
N ASN A 804 -19.01 38.54 -18.08
CA ASN A 804 -19.94 37.40 -18.08
C ASN A 804 -20.23 36.87 -16.67
N GLN A 805 -21.08 37.57 -15.92
CA GLN A 805 -21.52 37.19 -14.57
C GLN A 805 -20.40 37.11 -13.52
N ALA A 806 -19.26 37.75 -13.77
CA ALA A 806 -18.18 37.82 -12.80
C ALA A 806 -18.54 38.71 -11.61
N PHE A 807 -18.05 38.38 -10.41
CA PHE A 807 -18.41 39.13 -9.20
C PHE A 807 -17.25 39.38 -8.21
N LEU A 808 -17.29 40.55 -7.56
CA LEU A 808 -16.59 40.85 -6.31
C LEU A 808 -17.64 41.10 -5.24
N THR A 809 -17.62 40.34 -4.15
CA THR A 809 -18.64 40.43 -3.11
C THR A 809 -18.05 40.51 -1.71
N ALA A 810 -18.48 41.52 -0.95
CA ALA A 810 -18.25 41.66 0.48
C ALA A 810 -19.60 41.71 1.22
N ALA A 811 -20.57 40.95 0.72
CA ALA A 811 -21.94 40.98 1.18
C ALA A 811 -22.13 40.26 2.52
N THR A 812 -23.12 40.65 3.31
CA THR A 812 -23.43 39.99 4.57
C THR A 812 -24.91 39.68 4.72
N ALA A 813 -25.21 38.54 5.34
CA ALA A 813 -26.58 38.14 5.65
C ALA A 813 -27.19 38.99 6.79
N ALA A 814 -26.35 39.48 7.71
CA ALA A 814 -26.70 40.31 8.85
C ALA A 814 -25.59 41.32 9.22
N ASN A 815 -25.88 42.24 10.14
CA ASN A 815 -24.92 43.19 10.74
C ASN A 815 -24.28 44.17 9.74
N GLN A 816 -22.95 44.26 9.66
CA GLN A 816 -22.25 45.28 8.88
C GLN A 816 -21.65 44.64 7.62
N GLY A 817 -21.98 45.20 6.45
CA GLY A 817 -21.39 44.84 5.16
C GLY A 817 -19.88 45.11 5.12
N GLY A 818 -19.16 44.34 4.32
CA GLY A 818 -17.71 44.41 4.22
C GLY A 818 -17.18 45.58 3.39
N GLU A 819 -15.87 45.64 3.19
CA GLU A 819 -15.20 46.73 2.46
C GLU A 819 -14.55 46.24 1.17
N ILE A 820 -14.70 47.01 0.07
CA ILE A 820 -14.04 46.74 -1.20
C ILE A 820 -13.19 47.95 -1.59
N LEU A 821 -11.88 47.77 -1.70
CA LEU A 821 -10.92 48.78 -2.14
C LEU A 821 -10.20 48.32 -3.41
N LEU A 822 -10.41 49.03 -4.51
CA LEU A 822 -9.77 48.77 -5.80
C LEU A 822 -8.82 49.91 -6.16
N LEU A 823 -7.53 49.60 -6.33
CA LEU A 823 -6.49 50.54 -6.73
C LEU A 823 -5.87 50.08 -8.06
N LEU A 824 -6.26 50.73 -9.16
CA LEU A 824 -5.93 50.30 -10.52
C LEU A 824 -5.09 51.34 -11.28
N GLU A 825 -4.09 50.87 -12.03
CA GLU A 825 -3.25 51.74 -12.87
C GLU A 825 -3.78 51.90 -14.31
N GLN A 826 -4.66 51.00 -14.73
CA GLN A 826 -5.33 50.88 -16.03
C GLN A 826 -6.86 50.71 -15.82
N PRO A 827 -7.69 50.68 -16.88
CA PRO A 827 -9.14 50.68 -16.71
C PRO A 827 -9.70 49.51 -15.91
N LEU A 828 -10.77 49.79 -15.17
CA LEU A 828 -11.76 48.79 -14.72
C LEU A 828 -12.77 48.58 -15.84
N LEU A 829 -12.92 47.34 -16.30
CA LEU A 829 -13.90 46.96 -17.32
C LEU A 829 -14.95 46.01 -16.72
N LEU A 830 -16.22 46.40 -16.82
CA LEU A 830 -17.40 45.68 -16.36
C LEU A 830 -18.25 45.28 -17.57
N ARG A 831 -18.49 43.99 -17.78
CA ARG A 831 -19.20 43.48 -18.95
C ARG A 831 -20.17 42.36 -18.59
N ARG A 832 -21.25 42.25 -19.35
CA ARG A 832 -22.18 41.11 -19.39
C ARG A 832 -22.63 40.63 -18.00
N ASN A 833 -23.39 41.45 -17.29
CA ASN A 833 -24.00 41.16 -15.98
C ASN A 833 -23.00 40.96 -14.83
N SER A 834 -21.87 41.67 -14.84
CA SER A 834 -20.85 41.57 -13.79
C SER A 834 -21.10 42.51 -12.62
N GLN A 835 -20.72 42.13 -11.40
CA GLN A 835 -21.12 42.83 -10.18
C GLN A 835 -19.94 43.15 -9.23
N ILE A 836 -19.98 44.32 -8.60
CA ILE A 836 -19.18 44.66 -7.41
C ILE A 836 -20.15 45.04 -6.31
N THR A 837 -20.23 44.25 -5.24
CA THR A 837 -21.26 44.42 -4.20
C THR A 837 -20.73 44.34 -2.77
N ALA A 838 -21.14 45.28 -1.93
CA ALA A 838 -20.96 45.25 -0.48
C ALA A 838 -22.33 45.32 0.22
N THR A 839 -23.36 44.75 -0.41
CA THR A 839 -24.74 44.81 0.08
C THR A 839 -24.93 43.98 1.36
N ALA A 840 -25.70 44.50 2.32
CA ALA A 840 -25.91 43.85 3.61
C ALA A 840 -27.38 43.66 3.98
N GLY A 841 -27.66 42.57 4.70
CA GLY A 841 -28.97 42.27 5.29
C GLY A 841 -29.90 41.48 4.38
N THR A 842 -30.82 40.75 5.00
CA THR A 842 -31.87 39.93 4.38
C THR A 842 -33.22 40.19 5.05
N ALA A 843 -34.30 39.62 4.50
CA ALA A 843 -35.63 39.74 5.11
C ALA A 843 -35.69 39.05 6.48
N GLY A 844 -35.81 39.85 7.56
CA GLY A 844 -35.84 39.36 8.95
C GLY A 844 -34.48 39.32 9.64
N ALA A 845 -33.39 39.68 8.95
CA ALA A 845 -32.08 39.92 9.54
C ALA A 845 -31.49 41.18 8.92
N GLY A 846 -31.57 42.31 9.63
CA GLY A 846 -31.12 43.60 9.11
C GLY A 846 -29.61 43.69 8.89
N GLY A 847 -29.15 44.83 8.37
CA GLY A 847 -27.73 45.10 8.21
C GLY A 847 -27.43 46.40 7.49
N ASP A 848 -26.32 47.03 7.82
CA ASP A 848 -25.82 48.26 7.22
C ASP A 848 -24.91 47.92 6.03
N GLY A 849 -25.18 48.51 4.86
CA GLY A 849 -24.40 48.32 3.64
C GLY A 849 -22.92 48.68 3.84
N GLY A 850 -22.04 47.93 3.19
CA GLY A 850 -20.60 48.09 3.26
C GLY A 850 -20.05 49.24 2.41
N ASN A 851 -18.74 49.44 2.45
CA ASN A 851 -18.08 50.54 1.73
C ASN A 851 -17.37 50.05 0.47
N ILE A 852 -17.51 50.79 -0.63
CA ILE A 852 -16.80 50.52 -1.90
C ILE A 852 -16.00 51.76 -2.28
N GLU A 853 -14.69 51.60 -2.43
CA GLU A 853 -13.77 52.63 -2.94
C GLU A 853 -13.05 52.11 -4.19
N ILE A 854 -13.16 52.85 -5.30
CA ILE A 854 -12.52 52.50 -6.58
C ILE A 854 -11.70 53.70 -7.06
N ASN A 855 -10.41 53.48 -7.24
CA ASN A 855 -9.48 54.42 -7.87
C ASN A 855 -8.93 53.79 -9.15
N ALA A 856 -9.33 54.33 -10.30
CA ALA A 856 -8.89 53.87 -11.61
C ALA A 856 -8.85 55.03 -12.61
N PRO A 857 -7.97 55.04 -13.62
CA PRO A 857 -8.00 56.08 -14.65
C PRO A 857 -9.36 56.16 -15.36
N PHE A 858 -9.95 55.01 -15.68
CA PHE A 858 -11.24 54.90 -16.35
C PHE A 858 -12.03 53.72 -15.76
N ILE A 859 -13.33 53.92 -15.59
CA ILE A 859 -14.30 52.87 -15.26
C ILE A 859 -15.24 52.74 -16.46
N VAL A 860 -15.31 51.55 -17.06
CA VAL A 860 -16.04 51.30 -18.30
C VAL A 860 -17.02 50.16 -18.11
N ALA A 861 -18.30 50.43 -18.35
CA ALA A 861 -19.34 49.42 -18.53
C ALA A 861 -20.12 49.67 -19.82
N ILE A 862 -20.91 48.68 -20.25
CA ILE A 862 -21.87 48.86 -21.35
C ILE A 862 -23.26 49.10 -20.74
N PRO A 863 -23.98 50.19 -21.10
CA PRO A 863 -25.24 50.55 -20.45
C PRO A 863 -26.29 49.45 -20.39
N THR A 864 -26.38 48.63 -21.43
CA THR A 864 -27.42 47.59 -21.60
C THR A 864 -26.96 46.20 -21.13
N GLU A 865 -25.80 46.10 -20.50
CA GLU A 865 -25.25 44.82 -20.02
C GLU A 865 -25.43 44.60 -18.51
N ASN A 866 -26.23 45.42 -17.82
CA ASN A 866 -26.61 45.22 -16.41
C ASN A 866 -25.42 44.94 -15.47
N SER A 867 -24.33 45.68 -15.64
CA SER A 867 -23.15 45.51 -14.79
C SER A 867 -23.12 46.58 -13.71
N ASP A 868 -23.10 46.16 -12.44
CA ASP A 868 -23.55 47.00 -11.34
C ASP A 868 -22.49 47.15 -10.23
N ILE A 869 -22.49 48.32 -9.59
CA ILE A 869 -21.71 48.61 -8.38
C ILE A 869 -22.69 48.96 -7.25
N THR A 870 -22.79 48.10 -6.23
CA THR A 870 -23.88 48.18 -5.23
C THR A 870 -23.39 48.11 -3.79
N ALA A 871 -23.91 48.98 -2.93
CA ALA A 871 -23.66 48.99 -1.49
C ALA A 871 -24.99 49.13 -0.74
N ASN A 872 -25.96 48.29 -1.10
CA ASN A 872 -27.34 48.43 -0.62
C ASN A 872 -27.52 47.85 0.78
N ALA A 873 -28.67 48.12 1.40
CA ALA A 873 -29.09 47.52 2.66
C ALA A 873 -30.56 47.08 2.64
N PHE A 874 -30.90 46.03 3.39
CA PHE A 874 -32.31 45.63 3.55
C PHE A 874 -33.02 46.44 4.65
N GLU A 875 -32.75 46.16 5.93
CA GLU A 875 -33.34 46.92 7.06
C GLU A 875 -32.42 48.01 7.64
N GLY A 876 -31.10 47.95 7.41
CA GLY A 876 -30.14 48.96 7.88
C GLY A 876 -29.91 50.07 6.85
N ASN A 877 -28.86 50.86 7.02
CA ASN A 877 -28.53 51.99 6.15
C ASN A 877 -27.70 51.54 4.94
N GLY A 878 -27.94 52.12 3.78
CA GLY A 878 -27.08 51.92 2.60
C GLY A 878 -25.65 52.41 2.86
N GLY A 879 -24.69 51.79 2.19
CA GLY A 879 -23.26 52.03 2.39
C GLY A 879 -22.70 53.25 1.67
N ARG A 880 -21.36 53.36 1.63
CA ARG A 880 -20.66 54.45 0.93
C ARG A 880 -19.98 53.94 -0.33
N ILE A 881 -20.26 54.55 -1.48
CA ILE A 881 -19.53 54.31 -2.73
C ILE A 881 -18.72 55.56 -3.08
N THR A 882 -17.41 55.42 -3.22
CA THR A 882 -16.50 56.48 -3.65
C THR A 882 -15.75 56.06 -4.91
N LEU A 883 -15.98 56.78 -6.01
CA LEU A 883 -15.35 56.51 -7.31
C LEU A 883 -14.43 57.68 -7.68
N THR A 884 -13.15 57.41 -7.88
CA THR A 884 -12.17 58.38 -8.36
C THR A 884 -11.67 57.94 -9.73
N ALA A 885 -12.06 58.68 -10.78
CA ALA A 885 -11.68 58.36 -12.16
C ALA A 885 -11.64 59.58 -13.08
N LYS A 886 -10.83 59.53 -14.15
CA LYS A 886 -10.83 60.59 -15.18
C LYS A 886 -12.11 60.56 -16.00
N GLY A 887 -12.69 59.37 -16.20
CA GLY A 887 -13.97 59.16 -16.85
C GLY A 887 -14.66 57.89 -16.38
N ILE A 888 -15.97 57.96 -16.22
CA ILE A 888 -16.86 56.83 -15.97
C ILE A 888 -17.80 56.72 -17.19
N PHE A 889 -17.85 55.56 -17.83
CA PHE A 889 -18.61 55.32 -19.05
C PHE A 889 -19.58 54.17 -18.86
N GLY A 890 -20.84 54.38 -19.27
CA GLY A 890 -21.88 53.36 -19.31
C GLY A 890 -22.51 52.96 -17.98
N LEU A 891 -21.99 53.44 -16.84
CA LEU A 891 -22.63 53.36 -15.53
C LEU A 891 -23.38 54.66 -15.23
N GLU A 892 -24.55 54.57 -14.61
CA GLU A 892 -25.30 55.72 -14.10
C GLU A 892 -25.74 55.46 -12.65
N PHE A 893 -25.66 56.49 -11.80
CA PHE A 893 -26.20 56.41 -10.45
C PHE A 893 -27.73 56.42 -10.50
N ARG A 894 -28.37 55.44 -9.85
CA ARG A 894 -29.83 55.34 -9.72
C ARG A 894 -30.22 54.96 -8.29
N GLU A 895 -31.40 55.41 -7.85
CA GLU A 895 -31.92 55.13 -6.50
C GLU A 895 -32.35 53.66 -6.31
N GLN A 896 -32.63 52.97 -7.42
CA GLN A 896 -33.10 51.59 -7.48
C GLN A 896 -32.42 50.89 -8.64
N LEU A 897 -32.13 49.60 -8.48
CA LEU A 897 -31.58 48.77 -9.55
C LEU A 897 -32.55 48.68 -10.73
N THR A 898 -31.99 48.75 -11.94
CA THR A 898 -32.66 48.63 -13.22
C THR A 898 -32.01 47.51 -14.03
N PRO A 899 -32.56 47.09 -15.19
CA PRO A 899 -31.88 46.17 -16.10
C PRO A 899 -30.67 46.80 -16.85
N LEU A 900 -30.24 47.99 -16.47
CA LEU A 900 -29.11 48.72 -17.05
C LEU A 900 -27.95 48.71 -16.06
N SER A 901 -26.75 49.00 -16.53
CA SER A 901 -25.57 49.11 -15.66
C SER A 901 -25.71 50.29 -14.68
N ASP A 902 -25.70 49.97 -13.38
CA ASP A 902 -26.11 50.84 -12.27
C ASP A 902 -25.02 51.07 -11.22
N ILE A 903 -25.10 52.23 -10.55
CA ILE A 903 -24.42 52.48 -9.26
C ILE A 903 -25.50 52.75 -8.21
N THR A 904 -25.59 51.94 -7.15
CA THR A 904 -26.63 52.08 -6.12
C THR A 904 -26.09 51.91 -4.70
N ALA A 905 -26.49 52.78 -3.78
CA ALA A 905 -26.23 52.62 -2.34
C ALA A 905 -27.52 52.90 -1.57
N SER A 906 -28.58 52.15 -1.86
CA SER A 906 -29.92 52.41 -1.33
C SER A 906 -30.28 51.47 -0.18
N SER A 907 -31.39 51.75 0.49
CA SER A 907 -31.92 50.92 1.57
C SER A 907 -33.43 50.73 1.43
N GLN A 908 -33.93 49.52 1.75
CA GLN A 908 -35.37 49.23 1.70
C GLN A 908 -36.14 49.79 2.91
N PHE A 909 -35.60 49.69 4.13
CA PHE A 909 -36.27 50.18 5.36
C PHE A 909 -35.45 51.16 6.22
N GLY A 910 -34.14 51.25 6.04
CA GLY A 910 -33.26 52.28 6.62
C GLY A 910 -32.96 53.45 5.66
N PHE A 911 -31.95 54.26 5.96
CA PHE A 911 -31.58 55.41 5.12
C PHE A 911 -30.72 55.01 3.91
N SER A 912 -30.95 55.60 2.74
CA SER A 912 -30.02 55.46 1.62
C SER A 912 -28.62 55.97 1.99
N GLY A 913 -27.61 55.29 1.48
CA GLY A 913 -26.20 55.60 1.60
C GLY A 913 -25.75 56.77 0.72
N SER A 914 -24.43 56.87 0.50
CA SER A 914 -23.85 58.01 -0.24
C SER A 914 -22.98 57.55 -1.40
N VAL A 915 -23.12 58.21 -2.55
CA VAL A 915 -22.32 57.99 -3.75
C VAL A 915 -21.56 59.27 -4.10
N THR A 916 -20.23 59.19 -4.10
CA THR A 916 -19.34 60.32 -4.44
C THR A 916 -18.50 59.97 -5.65
N ILE A 917 -18.58 60.79 -6.70
CA ILE A 917 -17.79 60.64 -7.93
C ILE A 917 -16.84 61.82 -8.03
N THR A 918 -15.54 61.56 -8.02
CA THR A 918 -14.48 62.56 -8.12
C THR A 918 -13.77 62.43 -9.46
N ASN A 919 -13.87 63.46 -10.30
CA ASN A 919 -13.08 63.60 -11.52
C ASN A 919 -11.88 64.53 -11.23
N PRO A 920 -10.63 64.03 -11.23
CA PRO A 920 -9.46 64.90 -11.15
C PRO A 920 -9.52 65.93 -12.28
N GLU A 921 -9.32 67.21 -11.98
CA GLU A 921 -9.50 68.30 -12.95
C GLU A 921 -8.78 68.01 -14.28
N VAL A 922 -9.56 67.68 -15.31
CA VAL A 922 -9.08 67.68 -16.70
C VAL A 922 -9.11 69.13 -17.14
N ASN A 923 -7.95 69.79 -17.20
CA ASN A 923 -7.83 71.14 -17.76
C ASN A 923 -8.15 71.12 -19.27
N PRO A 924 -9.33 71.62 -19.71
CA PRO A 924 -9.74 71.56 -21.11
C PRO A 924 -8.99 72.56 -22.00
N ALA A 925 -8.16 73.45 -21.43
CA ALA A 925 -7.44 74.49 -22.16
C ALA A 925 -6.19 73.98 -22.91
N SER A 926 -5.86 72.69 -22.82
CA SER A 926 -4.67 72.09 -23.45
C SER A 926 -4.86 71.71 -24.93
N GLY A 927 -6.07 71.87 -25.49
CA GLY A 927 -6.47 71.33 -26.80
C GLY A 927 -6.99 72.34 -27.83
N LEU A 928 -6.73 73.64 -27.68
CA LEU A 928 -7.09 74.64 -28.69
C LEU A 928 -5.88 75.00 -29.56
N ILE A 929 -5.52 74.11 -30.49
CA ILE A 929 -4.75 74.53 -31.66
C ILE A 929 -5.75 75.07 -32.68
N LYS A 930 -5.72 76.39 -32.90
CA LYS A 930 -6.51 77.07 -33.92
C LYS A 930 -5.93 76.74 -35.31
N LEU A 931 -6.68 76.01 -36.13
CA LEU A 931 -6.37 75.80 -37.54
C LEU A 931 -6.36 77.15 -38.29
N PRO A 932 -5.39 77.44 -39.17
CA PRO A 932 -5.43 78.61 -40.04
C PRO A 932 -6.54 78.46 -41.09
N GLU A 933 -7.43 79.46 -41.19
CA GLU A 933 -8.30 79.67 -42.36
C GLU A 933 -7.51 80.41 -43.44
N GLU A 934 -6.87 79.69 -44.36
CA GLU A 934 -6.63 80.18 -45.71
C GLU A 934 -6.94 79.06 -46.72
N VAL A 935 -7.89 79.36 -47.59
CA VAL A 935 -8.33 78.50 -48.70
C VAL A 935 -7.34 78.70 -49.86
N ILE A 936 -6.64 77.64 -50.27
CA ILE A 936 -5.85 77.63 -51.50
C ILE A 936 -6.69 77.00 -52.61
N ASP A 937 -7.07 77.83 -53.58
CA ASP A 937 -7.73 77.49 -54.85
C ASP A 937 -6.71 76.83 -55.81
N SER A 938 -7.07 75.69 -56.41
CA SER A 938 -6.23 74.94 -57.35
C SER A 938 -6.94 74.66 -58.68
N THR A 939 -7.54 75.70 -59.28
CA THR A 939 -8.16 75.58 -60.62
C THR A 939 -7.21 75.80 -61.80
N GLU A 940 -5.91 76.02 -61.62
CA GLU A 940 -4.97 76.02 -62.75
C GLU A 940 -3.61 75.40 -62.39
N GLN A 941 -3.38 74.16 -62.82
CA GLN A 941 -2.14 73.73 -63.49
C GLN A 941 -2.22 72.27 -63.94
N VAL A 942 -2.94 72.05 -65.05
CA VAL A 942 -2.67 70.95 -65.96
C VAL A 942 -1.67 71.47 -67.00
N ILE A 943 -0.55 70.78 -67.22
CA ILE A 943 -0.05 70.40 -68.57
C ILE A 943 0.99 69.27 -68.46
N ALA A 944 0.65 68.20 -69.18
CA ALA A 944 1.36 66.98 -69.57
C ALA A 944 2.82 67.11 -70.04
N ARG A 945 3.62 66.04 -69.84
CA ARG A 945 3.92 65.04 -70.90
C ARG A 945 4.84 63.86 -70.46
N CYS A 946 4.66 62.78 -71.22
CA CYS A 946 5.15 61.40 -71.18
C CYS A 946 6.66 61.08 -71.07
N ALA A 947 6.88 59.81 -70.71
CA ALA A 947 7.83 58.81 -71.27
C ALA A 947 8.97 58.35 -70.36
N ALA A 948 9.04 57.02 -70.21
CA ALA A 948 9.84 56.23 -69.27
C ALA A 948 11.31 56.07 -69.65
N ALA A 949 12.17 55.79 -68.67
CA ALA A 949 13.21 54.75 -68.72
C ALA A 949 13.99 54.67 -67.39
N GLU A 950 14.13 53.43 -66.87
CA GLU A 950 15.24 52.90 -66.06
C GLU A 950 15.50 53.54 -64.67
N GLY A 951 15.64 52.83 -63.54
CA GLY A 951 15.88 51.42 -63.24
C GLY A 951 16.62 51.37 -61.87
N ASN A 952 16.21 50.42 -61.01
CA ASN A 952 16.78 50.02 -59.69
C ASN A 952 16.30 50.89 -58.50
N SER A 953 15.46 50.47 -57.54
CA SER A 953 15.28 49.26 -56.69
C SER A 953 16.02 49.33 -55.34
N PHE A 954 15.26 49.36 -54.24
CA PHE A 954 15.64 48.71 -52.99
C PHE A 954 14.38 48.28 -52.21
N THR A 955 14.41 47.05 -51.71
CA THR A 955 13.29 46.23 -51.22
C THR A 955 13.50 45.91 -49.74
N LEU A 956 12.42 45.88 -48.95
CA LEU A 956 11.92 44.69 -48.22
C LEU A 956 10.69 45.15 -47.38
N THR A 957 9.46 44.77 -47.76
CA THR A 957 8.68 43.60 -47.29
C THR A 957 8.49 43.58 -45.77
N GLY A 958 7.30 43.63 -45.18
CA GLY A 958 5.93 43.58 -45.66
C GLY A 958 5.05 43.21 -44.46
N GLN A 959 3.78 43.61 -44.45
CA GLN A 959 2.72 42.87 -43.76
C GLN A 959 1.45 42.99 -44.61
N GLY A 960 0.97 41.86 -45.12
CA GLY A 960 -0.39 41.75 -45.62
C GLY A 960 -1.35 41.80 -44.43
N GLY A 961 -2.48 42.47 -44.46
CA GLY A 961 -3.24 42.94 -45.61
C GLY A 961 -4.61 42.28 -45.55
N ILE A 962 -5.57 42.95 -44.91
CA ILE A 962 -7.00 42.74 -45.07
C ILE A 962 -7.43 43.65 -46.25
N PRO A 963 -8.21 43.18 -47.24
CA PRO A 963 -8.63 43.99 -48.38
C PRO A 963 -9.59 45.12 -48.00
N GLU A 964 -9.54 46.22 -48.76
CA GLU A 964 -10.38 47.41 -48.62
C GLU A 964 -11.83 47.25 -49.14
N ASP A 965 -12.24 46.07 -49.61
CA ASP A 965 -13.61 45.81 -50.11
C ASP A 965 -14.15 44.45 -49.60
N PRO A 966 -15.28 44.40 -48.87
CA PRO A 966 -15.84 43.17 -48.31
C PRO A 966 -16.53 42.24 -49.33
N THR A 967 -16.64 42.61 -50.61
CA THR A 967 -17.36 41.81 -51.61
C THR A 967 -16.50 41.31 -52.77
N ALA A 968 -15.22 41.66 -52.81
CA ALA A 968 -14.32 41.23 -53.88
C ALA A 968 -13.66 39.86 -53.56
N PRO A 969 -13.74 38.86 -54.46
CA PRO A 969 -13.04 37.59 -54.26
C PRO A 969 -11.54 37.77 -54.58
N ILE A 970 -10.69 37.70 -53.54
CA ILE A 970 -9.24 37.62 -53.71
C ILE A 970 -8.91 36.23 -54.30
N ARG A 971 -8.47 36.22 -55.57
CA ARG A 971 -7.82 35.07 -56.20
C ARG A 971 -6.31 35.28 -56.19
N GLY A 972 -5.60 34.54 -55.32
CA GLY A 972 -4.16 34.34 -55.43
C GLY A 972 -3.88 33.11 -56.28
N GLN A 973 -3.19 33.26 -57.42
CA GLN A 973 -2.63 32.14 -58.17
C GLN A 973 -1.24 31.77 -57.63
N THR A 974 -1.02 30.46 -57.65
CA THR A 974 -0.12 29.61 -56.88
C THR A 974 1.33 29.64 -57.37
N VAL A 975 2.29 29.46 -56.45
CA VAL A 975 3.45 28.58 -56.72
C VAL A 975 3.65 27.64 -55.52
N TRP A 976 3.16 26.42 -55.73
CA TRP A 976 3.51 25.13 -55.13
C TRP A 976 3.79 25.02 -53.62
N ARG A 977 2.84 24.39 -52.92
CA ARG A 977 3.11 23.33 -51.95
C ARG A 977 1.91 22.36 -51.93
N ASP A 978 2.21 21.08 -51.93
CA ASP A 978 1.29 19.95 -52.06
C ASP A 978 0.14 19.98 -51.03
N LEU A 979 -1.10 19.93 -51.53
CA LEU A 979 -2.36 19.92 -50.78
C LEU A 979 -3.36 19.02 -51.54
N GLN A 980 -3.84 17.97 -50.90
CA GLN A 980 -5.18 17.44 -51.17
C GLN A 980 -6.11 17.99 -50.08
N ASP A 981 -7.12 18.73 -50.53
CA ASP A 981 -8.26 19.18 -49.74
C ASP A 981 -9.53 18.77 -50.50
N PHE A 982 -10.51 18.27 -49.75
CA PHE A 982 -11.82 17.85 -50.25
C PHE A 982 -12.87 18.85 -49.74
N SER A 983 -13.84 19.15 -50.62
CA SER A 983 -15.14 19.84 -50.38
C SER A 983 -15.15 21.32 -50.88
N VAL A 984 -16.10 21.91 -51.63
CA VAL A 984 -17.52 21.62 -52.01
C VAL A 984 -17.94 22.46 -53.26
N ALA A 985 -18.82 21.91 -54.14
CA ALA A 985 -19.93 22.43 -55.01
C ALA A 985 -19.85 23.80 -55.75
N GLU A 986 -20.64 24.21 -56.77
CA GLU A 986 -21.70 23.72 -57.69
C GLU A 986 -21.95 24.85 -58.72
N GLU A 987 -22.56 24.58 -59.89
CA GLU A 987 -23.80 25.26 -60.36
C GLU A 987 -24.23 24.82 -61.78
N GLN A 988 -25.40 24.14 -61.83
CA GLN A 988 -26.58 24.16 -62.73
C GLN A 988 -26.55 24.63 -64.22
N PRO A 989 -27.59 24.34 -65.08
CA PRO A 989 -28.84 23.56 -64.88
C PRO A 989 -29.27 22.55 -66.01
N GLN A 990 -29.99 21.48 -65.57
CA GLN A 990 -31.19 20.72 -66.06
C GLN A 990 -31.63 20.67 -67.57
N PRO A 991 -32.41 19.67 -68.09
CA PRO A 991 -33.42 18.84 -67.38
C PRO A 991 -33.78 17.37 -67.85
N VAL A 992 -34.50 16.68 -66.96
CA VAL A 992 -35.44 15.51 -67.03
C VAL A 992 -34.94 14.04 -67.15
N LEU A 993 -35.44 13.23 -66.19
CA LEU A 993 -35.07 11.89 -65.69
C LEU A 993 -35.68 10.68 -66.44
N PRO A 994 -35.08 9.48 -66.26
CA PRO A 994 -35.80 8.26 -65.89
C PRO A 994 -35.18 7.54 -64.63
N PRO A 995 -35.83 6.51 -64.06
CA PRO A 995 -35.91 6.30 -62.61
C PRO A 995 -34.84 5.39 -61.97
N SER A 996 -34.69 5.58 -60.65
CA SER A 996 -33.70 5.02 -59.73
C SER A 996 -33.95 3.57 -59.26
N PRO A 997 -32.90 2.78 -58.97
CA PRO A 997 -32.93 1.69 -58.01
C PRO A 997 -32.60 2.16 -56.56
N PRO A 998 -32.89 1.35 -55.52
CA PRO A 998 -33.04 1.78 -54.13
C PRO A 998 -31.71 1.88 -53.35
N PRO A 999 -31.70 2.53 -52.16
CA PRO A 999 -30.48 2.88 -51.46
C PRO A 999 -29.93 1.73 -50.60
N VAL A 1000 -28.60 1.67 -50.52
CA VAL A 1000 -27.83 0.77 -49.66
C VAL A 1000 -27.66 1.42 -48.28
N VAL A 1001 -27.87 0.61 -47.24
CA VAL A 1001 -27.73 0.93 -45.82
C VAL A 1001 -26.26 0.83 -45.42
N GLU A 1002 -25.70 1.88 -44.80
CA GLU A 1002 -24.38 1.83 -44.16
C GLU A 1002 -24.51 1.32 -42.72
N ASN A 1003 -23.66 0.36 -42.35
CA ASN A 1003 -23.64 -0.29 -41.04
C ASN A 1003 -22.90 0.55 -39.97
N PRO A 1004 -23.28 0.44 -38.69
CA PRO A 1004 -22.60 1.11 -37.58
C PRO A 1004 -21.20 0.50 -37.29
N PRO A 1005 -20.33 1.21 -36.53
CA PRO A 1005 -19.02 0.70 -36.12
C PRO A 1005 -19.15 -0.57 -35.26
N PRO A 1006 -18.13 -1.45 -35.25
CA PRO A 1006 -18.22 -2.74 -34.58
C PRO A 1006 -18.36 -2.56 -33.07
N GLU A 1007 -19.37 -3.22 -32.53
CA GLU A 1007 -19.66 -3.29 -31.11
C GLU A 1007 -18.52 -4.03 -30.38
N ILE A 1008 -18.10 -3.51 -29.22
CA ILE A 1008 -17.12 -4.18 -28.36
C ILE A 1008 -17.85 -5.32 -27.65
N VAL A 1009 -17.48 -6.57 -27.94
CA VAL A 1009 -18.12 -7.77 -27.40
C VAL A 1009 -17.16 -8.46 -26.43
N GLU A 1010 -17.64 -8.84 -25.25
CA GLU A 1010 -16.86 -9.58 -24.25
C GLU A 1010 -16.40 -10.96 -24.80
N ALA A 1011 -15.16 -11.35 -24.47
CA ALA A 1011 -14.64 -12.66 -24.85
C ALA A 1011 -15.37 -13.76 -24.07
N THR A 1012 -15.96 -14.73 -24.78
CA THR A 1012 -16.70 -15.85 -24.17
C THR A 1012 -15.90 -17.15 -24.17
N GLY A 1013 -14.71 -17.15 -24.74
CA GLY A 1013 -13.78 -18.27 -24.72
C GLY A 1013 -12.37 -17.87 -25.17
N TRP A 1014 -11.45 -18.81 -25.06
CA TRP A 1014 -10.09 -18.68 -25.59
C TRP A 1014 -9.75 -19.88 -26.46
N ILE A 1015 -8.94 -19.67 -27.47
CA ILE A 1015 -8.40 -20.71 -28.34
C ILE A 1015 -6.88 -20.69 -28.29
N VAL A 1016 -6.26 -21.83 -28.54
CA VAL A 1016 -4.81 -21.91 -28.76
C VAL A 1016 -4.60 -22.01 -30.26
N ASP A 1017 -3.82 -21.10 -30.82
CA ASP A 1017 -3.45 -21.14 -32.23
C ASP A 1017 -2.49 -22.31 -32.54
N ALA A 1018 -2.15 -22.53 -33.82
CA ALA A 1018 -1.28 -23.62 -34.23
C ALA A 1018 0.18 -23.46 -33.73
N GLU A 1019 0.52 -22.28 -33.22
CA GLU A 1019 1.83 -21.89 -32.71
C GLU A 1019 1.91 -21.95 -31.17
N GLY A 1020 0.79 -22.24 -30.48
CA GLY A 1020 0.72 -22.37 -29.03
C GLY A 1020 0.34 -21.08 -28.28
N ASN A 1021 -0.06 -20.01 -28.98
CA ASN A 1021 -0.48 -18.76 -28.35
C ASN A 1021 -1.97 -18.79 -28.00
N VAL A 1022 -2.31 -18.19 -26.87
CA VAL A 1022 -3.70 -18.07 -26.40
C VAL A 1022 -4.33 -16.80 -26.97
N GLU A 1023 -5.42 -16.95 -27.72
CA GLU A 1023 -6.24 -15.85 -28.24
C GLU A 1023 -7.63 -15.82 -27.59
N LEU A 1024 -8.08 -14.64 -27.18
CA LEU A 1024 -9.43 -14.42 -26.63
C LEU A 1024 -10.43 -14.19 -27.77
N VAL A 1025 -11.53 -14.96 -27.80
CA VAL A 1025 -12.54 -14.90 -28.85
C VAL A 1025 -13.94 -14.65 -28.29
N ALA A 1026 -14.74 -13.84 -28.99
CA ALA A 1026 -16.12 -13.55 -28.61
C ALA A 1026 -17.09 -14.71 -28.91
N GLN A 1027 -16.69 -15.66 -29.77
CA GLN A 1027 -17.48 -16.85 -30.10
C GLN A 1027 -16.56 -17.98 -30.62
N LEU A 1028 -16.70 -19.20 -30.09
CA LEU A 1028 -15.92 -20.36 -30.52
C LEU A 1028 -16.34 -20.83 -31.93
N PRO A 1029 -15.41 -21.17 -32.84
CA PRO A 1029 -15.75 -21.68 -34.17
C PRO A 1029 -16.56 -23.00 -34.10
N ASP A 1030 -17.63 -23.11 -34.90
CA ASP A 1030 -18.44 -24.33 -34.99
C ASP A 1030 -17.57 -25.54 -35.39
N GLY A 1031 -17.52 -26.54 -34.52
CA GLY A 1031 -16.69 -27.74 -34.68
C GLY A 1031 -15.45 -27.81 -33.78
N THR A 1032 -15.22 -26.81 -32.93
CA THR A 1032 -14.21 -26.87 -31.88
C THR A 1032 -14.73 -27.73 -30.72
N VAL A 1033 -14.06 -28.87 -30.46
CA VAL A 1033 -14.37 -29.70 -29.29
C VAL A 1033 -13.88 -28.97 -28.05
N ILE A 1034 -14.82 -28.46 -27.25
CA ILE A 1034 -14.55 -27.87 -25.95
C ILE A 1034 -14.26 -29.03 -25.00
N HIS A 1035 -13.01 -29.14 -24.52
CA HIS A 1035 -12.77 -29.90 -23.29
C HIS A 1035 -13.40 -29.09 -22.15
N PRO A 1036 -14.40 -29.63 -21.42
CA PRO A 1036 -15.05 -28.88 -20.36
C PRO A 1036 -14.02 -28.57 -19.27
N VAL A 1037 -13.81 -27.28 -19.01
CA VAL A 1037 -13.18 -26.82 -17.77
C VAL A 1037 -14.16 -27.16 -16.65
N ALA A 1038 -13.66 -27.95 -15.70
CA ALA A 1038 -14.39 -28.43 -14.53
C ALA A 1038 -15.09 -27.29 -13.79
N GLN A 1039 -16.36 -27.52 -13.42
CA GLN A 1039 -17.10 -26.67 -12.52
C GLN A 1039 -16.41 -26.62 -11.15
N HIS A 1040 -16.18 -25.41 -10.64
CA HIS A 1040 -15.83 -25.20 -9.24
C HIS A 1040 -17.07 -25.44 -8.37
N PRO A 1041 -17.07 -26.40 -7.42
CA PRO A 1041 -18.20 -26.61 -6.52
C PRO A 1041 -18.15 -25.56 -5.41
N GLY A 1042 -18.89 -24.45 -5.58
CA GLY A 1042 -18.88 -23.38 -4.58
C GLY A 1042 -20.00 -22.33 -4.65
N CYS A 1043 -20.90 -22.37 -5.64
CA CYS A 1043 -22.00 -21.41 -5.72
C CYS A 1043 -23.35 -22.13 -5.64
N VAL A 1044 -23.88 -22.25 -4.42
CA VAL A 1044 -25.30 -22.52 -4.20
C VAL A 1044 -26.04 -21.18 -4.18
N ASN A 1045 -26.87 -20.95 -5.20
CA ASN A 1045 -27.87 -19.88 -5.21
C ASN A 1045 -28.95 -20.18 -4.15
N SER A 1046 -29.04 -19.36 -3.11
CA SER A 1046 -30.24 -19.28 -2.28
C SER A 1046 -31.15 -18.17 -2.81
N THR A 1047 -32.21 -18.55 -3.51
CA THR A 1047 -33.40 -17.72 -3.71
C THR A 1047 -34.15 -17.57 -2.39
N ILE A 1048 -34.38 -16.34 -1.94
CA ILE A 1048 -35.40 -16.00 -0.94
C ILE A 1048 -36.41 -15.07 -1.62
N ASP A 1049 -37.62 -15.59 -1.79
CA ASP A 1049 -38.85 -14.82 -2.02
C ASP A 1049 -39.28 -14.12 -0.71
N ASN A 1050 -39.79 -12.90 -0.88
CA ASN A 1050 -40.38 -11.92 0.06
C ASN A 1050 -39.45 -10.93 0.77
#